data_AF-A0A0D9WP61-F1
#
_entry.id   AF-A0A0D9WP61-F1
#
_cell.length_a   1.000
_cell.length_b   1.000
_cell.length_c   1.000
_cell.angle_alpha   90.00
_cell.angle_beta   90.00
_cell.angle_gamma   90.00
#
_symmetry.space_group_name_H-M   'P 1'
#
loop_
_entity.id
_entity.type
_entity.pdbx_description
1 polymer ?
#
loop_
_entity_poly.entity_id
_entity_poly.type
_entity_poly.pdbx_seq_one_letter_code
_entity_poly.pdbx_strand_id
1 'polypeptide(L)'
;MGYRFPDYRFLLINTMVLLINTLSNHVKKQYCSIRCLIPTISLFLLVAVLSASNTYIPFSITKPHTSYSPFSDDGKACDIFRGEWVPDPDAPFYTNDTCSVIHEHYDCMKYGKPDLGFVQWRWRPDRCDLPRLNPARFLSGMRGKTMAFIGDSLARNHMQSLICLLTQVAQPTISWPSGEHTVYHYGGEHNFTVVSFWAPFLVRHKLVDPDGPAHTGLWNLYLDEPDPVWAPHVAGLDYAVVSASSWFYRPSMLYESGRLVGCHHCLLPNVTDLTLRYALRMATRAALHAVITGGGEDVTTVLRTVSPSQYEGGEWNENGDCVRTRPYRRNENRLQTIELDFHTLQVEEFESASGGRGARMMLMDTTEAMVMRADAHPSSYRGWTRPKGWMKEYFTVSHDCVHWCLPGALHELKLPSLAHYSLRYVFPAAVIAACVLVLAGVNLPGLPLFPQSPAPETTTTTDGRAGGRRNDCDIFKGEWVPEPDDTPPPYTSESCPATIHGHYDCARYGRPDGGFLRWRWRPDGGCELRRLDAARFLAAMRGRSVAFVGDSLARNQMHSLVCLLSVAEPPSPSPSPATANASHVYRFDRHGVTVAAFWSPFLVRAEFDGGGIWALHLDEADARWAAAAAEFDVVVVSGGSWFYRPSVFYDRAGRLVGCNGCDSPNVTDLTLRFSLRAAFRTALRAAASGAAADAERTVVVRTISPSHYENGTWDGDGDCVRTRPVRRGEWGLSPTEKEMHRIQVEEFAAAAERGEEESAARLMLMDATEAMAQRPDAHPSKYRMWQPDNFNVSRDCVHWCLPGAMDACNDMLFHMLVE
;
A
#
# COMPACT_ATOMS: atom_id res chain seq x y z
N MET A 1 21.79 -90.24 1.49
CA MET A 1 21.30 -90.24 0.10
C MET A 1 21.76 -88.92 -0.50
N GLY A 2 22.86 -88.88 -1.25
CA GLY A 2 22.87 -89.17 -2.70
C GLY A 2 22.13 -88.04 -3.40
N TYR A 3 22.77 -87.07 -4.08
CA TYR A 3 23.50 -87.26 -5.33
C TYR A 3 24.47 -86.09 -5.61
N ARG A 4 25.54 -86.41 -6.37
CA ARG A 4 26.55 -85.50 -6.96
C ARG A 4 26.06 -84.88 -8.28
N PHE A 5 26.52 -83.64 -8.55
CA PHE A 5 27.00 -83.00 -9.81
C PHE A 5 26.23 -83.20 -11.15
N PRO A 6 26.14 -82.19 -12.06
CA PRO A 6 27.31 -81.47 -12.57
C PRO A 6 27.19 -79.98 -12.94
N ASP A 7 28.39 -79.41 -13.10
CA ASP A 7 28.76 -78.14 -13.71
C ASP A 7 28.14 -77.89 -15.09
N TYR A 8 27.36 -76.82 -15.22
CA TYR A 8 26.94 -76.25 -16.51
C TYR A 8 27.77 -75.03 -16.93
N ARG A 9 28.93 -74.80 -16.30
CA ARG A 9 29.83 -73.68 -16.64
C ARG A 9 30.55 -73.83 -18.00
N PHE A 10 30.36 -74.96 -18.70
CA PHE A 10 30.90 -75.18 -20.06
C PHE A 10 29.88 -75.00 -21.20
N LEU A 11 28.58 -74.79 -20.92
CA LEU A 11 27.55 -74.68 -21.96
C LEU A 11 27.24 -73.25 -22.41
N LEU A 12 27.47 -72.24 -21.57
CA LEU A 12 27.15 -70.83 -21.87
C LEU A 12 28.23 -70.07 -22.66
N ILE A 13 29.51 -70.44 -22.50
CA ILE A 13 30.61 -69.75 -23.20
C ILE A 13 30.71 -70.24 -24.66
N ASN A 14 30.46 -71.54 -24.92
CA ASN A 14 30.46 -72.08 -26.28
C ASN A 14 29.19 -71.76 -27.08
N THR A 15 28.06 -71.47 -26.43
CA THR A 15 26.85 -70.98 -27.13
C THR A 15 26.93 -69.50 -27.51
N MET A 16 27.63 -68.65 -26.74
CA MET A 16 27.88 -67.26 -27.15
C MET A 16 28.89 -67.15 -28.31
N VAL A 17 29.90 -68.02 -28.37
CA VAL A 17 30.88 -68.00 -29.48
C VAL A 17 30.30 -68.58 -30.78
N LEU A 18 29.34 -69.51 -30.71
CA LEU A 18 28.60 -69.99 -31.89
C LEU A 18 27.57 -68.96 -32.39
N LEU A 19 26.88 -68.23 -31.52
CA LEU A 19 25.92 -67.17 -31.91
C LEU A 19 26.60 -65.96 -32.56
N ILE A 20 27.77 -65.54 -32.07
CA ILE A 20 28.52 -64.41 -32.63
C ILE A 20 29.09 -64.76 -34.02
N ASN A 21 29.52 -66.01 -34.25
CA ASN A 21 30.00 -66.47 -35.55
C ASN A 21 28.89 -66.81 -36.56
N THR A 22 27.65 -67.08 -36.11
CA THR A 22 26.49 -67.25 -37.02
C THR A 22 25.82 -65.94 -37.38
N LEU A 23 25.88 -64.92 -36.51
CA LEU A 23 25.42 -63.56 -36.82
C LEU A 23 26.41 -62.77 -37.70
N SER A 24 27.68 -63.19 -37.79
CA SER A 24 28.69 -62.54 -38.64
C SER A 24 28.62 -62.96 -40.12
N ASN A 25 27.91 -64.04 -40.46
CA ASN A 25 27.96 -64.64 -41.82
C ASN A 25 26.68 -64.56 -42.66
N HIS A 26 25.60 -63.91 -42.21
CA HIS A 26 24.33 -63.94 -42.96
C HIS A 26 23.66 -62.60 -43.36
N VAL A 27 24.30 -61.45 -43.19
CA VAL A 27 23.86 -60.21 -43.88
C VAL A 27 25.06 -59.40 -44.38
N LYS A 28 25.77 -59.96 -45.36
CA LYS A 28 26.46 -59.16 -46.39
C LYS A 28 25.46 -58.86 -47.49
N LYS A 29 25.33 -57.56 -47.81
CA LYS A 29 24.62 -56.89 -48.92
C LYS A 29 23.27 -56.24 -48.58
N GLN A 30 23.24 -54.98 -49.00
CA GLN A 30 22.12 -54.09 -49.34
C GLN A 30 21.52 -53.22 -48.23
N TYR A 31 22.00 -51.97 -48.23
CA TYR A 31 21.35 -50.71 -47.87
C TYR A 31 20.25 -50.76 -46.80
N CYS A 32 20.57 -50.31 -45.59
CA CYS A 32 19.54 -49.72 -44.73
C CYS A 32 20.03 -48.44 -44.04
N SER A 33 19.18 -47.43 -44.18
CA SER A 33 19.29 -46.01 -43.85
C SER A 33 19.62 -45.69 -42.38
N ILE A 34 20.18 -44.49 -42.17
CA ILE A 34 20.58 -43.78 -40.93
C ILE A 34 19.54 -43.77 -39.77
N ARG A 35 18.39 -44.43 -39.89
CA ARG A 35 17.31 -44.41 -38.89
C ARG A 35 17.37 -45.51 -37.80
N CYS A 36 18.42 -46.32 -37.72
CA CYS A 36 18.58 -47.35 -36.66
C CYS A 36 19.71 -47.08 -35.64
N LEU A 37 20.46 -45.97 -35.76
CA LEU A 37 21.57 -45.64 -34.84
C LEU A 37 21.14 -44.89 -33.57
N ILE A 38 19.97 -44.24 -33.61
CA ILE A 38 19.47 -43.43 -32.49
C ILE A 38 18.92 -44.30 -31.34
N PRO A 39 18.07 -45.33 -31.56
CA PRO A 39 17.53 -46.11 -30.45
C PRO A 39 18.57 -46.99 -29.75
N THR A 40 19.63 -47.39 -30.45
CA THR A 40 20.72 -48.21 -29.89
C THR A 40 21.67 -47.41 -29.00
N ILE A 41 21.95 -46.15 -29.36
CA ILE A 41 22.73 -45.23 -28.52
C ILE A 41 21.92 -44.80 -27.28
N SER A 42 20.62 -44.55 -27.43
CA SER A 42 19.74 -44.21 -26.30
C SER A 42 19.59 -45.36 -25.30
N LEU A 43 19.54 -46.61 -25.76
CA LEU A 43 19.46 -47.77 -24.87
C LEU A 43 20.78 -48.02 -24.13
N PHE A 44 21.93 -47.80 -24.78
CA PHE A 44 23.24 -47.90 -24.14
C PHE A 44 23.47 -46.82 -23.06
N LEU A 45 23.02 -45.59 -23.30
CA LEU A 45 23.08 -44.50 -22.31
C LEU A 45 22.14 -44.75 -21.13
N LEU A 46 20.96 -45.34 -21.35
CA LEU A 46 20.02 -45.68 -20.29
C LEU A 46 20.57 -46.78 -19.37
N VAL A 47 21.17 -47.83 -19.95
CA VAL A 47 21.79 -48.92 -19.19
C VAL A 47 23.01 -48.41 -18.40
N ALA A 48 23.82 -47.52 -18.97
CA ALA A 48 24.96 -46.92 -18.28
C ALA A 48 24.55 -46.10 -17.04
N VAL A 49 23.45 -45.33 -17.14
CA VAL A 49 22.90 -44.53 -16.02
C VAL A 49 22.27 -45.42 -14.94
N LEU A 50 21.63 -46.53 -15.33
CA LEU A 50 21.07 -47.50 -14.37
C LEU A 50 22.15 -48.34 -13.68
N SER A 51 23.28 -48.61 -14.34
CA SER A 51 24.43 -49.28 -13.72
C SER A 51 25.25 -48.36 -12.80
N ALA A 52 25.20 -47.04 -13.00
CA ALA A 52 25.87 -46.06 -12.14
C ALA A 52 25.09 -45.73 -10.86
N SER A 53 23.82 -46.15 -10.76
CA SER A 53 22.94 -45.87 -9.62
C SER A 53 22.86 -47.00 -8.58
N ASN A 54 23.64 -48.08 -8.73
CA ASN A 54 23.56 -49.24 -7.83
C ASN A 54 24.90 -49.68 -7.21
N THR A 55 25.58 -48.74 -6.57
CA THR A 55 26.66 -48.98 -5.60
C THR A 55 26.37 -48.04 -4.42
N TYR A 56 25.84 -48.43 -3.27
CA TYR A 56 26.31 -49.37 -2.27
C TYR A 56 25.20 -49.50 -1.21
N ILE A 57 24.71 -50.69 -0.86
CA ILE A 57 24.62 -51.18 0.54
C ILE A 57 24.61 -52.72 0.47
N PRO A 58 25.38 -53.43 1.33
CA PRO A 58 24.71 -53.98 2.52
C PRO A 58 25.59 -53.94 3.77
N PHE A 59 25.07 -53.44 4.89
CA PHE A 59 25.11 -54.16 6.16
C PHE A 59 24.07 -53.59 7.13
N SER A 60 23.12 -54.45 7.53
CA SER A 60 22.17 -54.18 8.61
C SER A 60 22.86 -54.25 9.97
N ILE A 61 22.64 -53.24 10.80
CA ILE A 61 22.62 -53.40 12.26
C ILE A 61 21.28 -52.83 12.75
N THR A 62 20.43 -53.74 13.22
CA THR A 62 19.18 -53.49 13.92
C THR A 62 19.38 -52.71 15.21
N LYS A 63 18.63 -51.61 15.39
CA LYS A 63 18.00 -51.20 16.67
C LYS A 63 16.88 -50.18 16.40
N PRO A 64 15.85 -50.12 17.27
CA PRO A 64 14.51 -49.67 16.91
C PRO A 64 14.46 -48.14 16.83
N HIS A 65 14.39 -47.61 15.62
CA HIS A 65 13.96 -46.24 15.38
C HIS A 65 12.58 -46.30 14.74
N THR A 66 11.59 -45.71 15.40
CA THR A 66 10.39 -45.19 14.73
C THR A 66 10.85 -44.21 13.66
N SER A 67 10.95 -44.70 12.42
CA SER A 67 11.35 -43.94 11.24
C SER A 67 10.22 -43.00 10.85
N TYR A 68 10.41 -41.70 11.08
CA TYR A 68 9.60 -40.66 10.45
C TYR A 68 10.13 -40.49 9.02
N SER A 69 9.37 -40.97 8.02
CA SER A 69 9.69 -40.79 6.60
C SER A 69 9.06 -39.48 6.11
N PRO A 70 9.78 -38.57 5.44
CA PRO A 70 9.25 -37.27 4.99
C PRO A 70 8.78 -37.30 3.52
N PHE A 71 8.40 -38.47 3.01
CA PHE A 71 7.85 -38.57 1.65
C PHE A 71 6.32 -38.50 1.69
N SER A 72 5.76 -37.65 0.81
CA SER A 72 4.36 -37.76 0.40
C SER A 72 4.13 -39.09 -0.31
N ASP A 73 2.89 -39.58 -0.33
CA ASP A 73 2.45 -40.78 -1.10
C ASP A 73 2.86 -40.72 -2.59
N ASP A 74 3.22 -39.53 -3.11
CA ASP A 74 3.54 -39.27 -4.52
C ASP A 74 5.00 -38.80 -4.79
N GLY A 75 5.92 -38.88 -3.82
CA GLY A 75 7.36 -38.65 -4.07
C GLY A 75 7.80 -37.21 -4.41
N LYS A 76 6.93 -36.19 -4.25
CA LYS A 76 7.30 -34.77 -4.38
C LYS A 76 7.61 -34.15 -3.02
N ALA A 77 8.69 -33.35 -2.95
CA ALA A 77 9.09 -32.61 -1.74
C ALA A 77 7.97 -31.69 -1.24
N CYS A 78 7.75 -31.68 0.09
CA CYS A 78 6.77 -30.81 0.74
C CYS A 78 7.33 -29.39 0.87
N ASP A 79 6.58 -28.42 0.39
CA ASP A 79 6.84 -27.01 0.66
C ASP A 79 6.05 -26.61 1.91
N ILE A 80 6.74 -26.41 3.03
CA ILE A 80 6.10 -26.12 4.31
C ILE A 80 5.52 -24.71 4.38
N PHE A 81 5.80 -23.85 3.40
CA PHE A 81 5.34 -22.46 3.34
C PHE A 81 4.12 -22.26 2.43
N ARG A 82 3.65 -23.33 1.76
CA ARG A 82 2.43 -23.33 0.93
C ARG A 82 1.36 -24.22 1.57
N GLY A 83 0.21 -23.64 1.87
CA GLY A 83 -0.80 -24.28 2.69
C GLY A 83 -1.96 -23.38 3.07
N GLU A 84 -2.69 -23.78 4.11
CA GLU A 84 -3.83 -23.04 4.64
C GLU A 84 -3.87 -23.09 6.18
N TRP A 85 -4.54 -22.10 6.78
CA TRP A 85 -4.81 -22.11 8.21
C TRP A 85 -6.01 -22.97 8.53
N VAL A 86 -5.85 -23.88 9.49
CA VAL A 86 -6.91 -24.77 9.97
C VAL A 86 -7.10 -24.63 11.48
N PRO A 87 -8.32 -24.85 12.01
CA PRO A 87 -8.57 -24.81 13.44
C PRO A 87 -7.68 -25.78 14.22
N ASP A 88 -7.20 -25.33 15.37
CA ASP A 88 -6.36 -26.09 16.29
C ASP A 88 -7.00 -26.12 17.70
N PRO A 89 -7.62 -27.23 18.09
CA PRO A 89 -8.26 -27.35 19.40
C PRO A 89 -7.29 -27.45 20.57
N ASP A 90 -6.00 -27.76 20.34
CA ASP A 90 -5.02 -27.92 21.43
C ASP A 90 -4.20 -26.63 21.68
N ALA A 91 -4.56 -25.51 21.05
CA ALA A 91 -3.97 -24.19 21.27
C ALA A 91 -4.74 -23.39 22.35
N PRO A 92 -4.14 -22.37 23.00
CA PRO A 92 -2.75 -21.89 22.85
C PRO A 92 -1.73 -22.68 23.68
N PHE A 93 -0.47 -22.69 23.23
CA PHE A 93 0.64 -23.41 23.89
C PHE A 93 1.21 -22.71 25.11
N TYR A 94 0.98 -21.41 25.19
CA TYR A 94 1.35 -20.55 26.30
C TYR A 94 0.36 -19.38 26.31
N THR A 95 0.22 -18.73 27.46
CA THR A 95 -0.54 -17.49 27.63
C THR A 95 0.37 -16.38 28.18
N ASN A 96 -0.17 -15.16 28.28
CA ASN A 96 0.46 -14.03 28.95
C ASN A 96 0.89 -14.35 30.40
N ASP A 97 0.20 -15.27 31.08
CA ASP A 97 0.54 -15.67 32.45
C ASP A 97 1.75 -16.62 32.51
N THR A 98 1.94 -17.42 31.45
CA THR A 98 3.00 -18.45 31.38
C THR A 98 4.28 -17.95 30.70
N CYS A 99 4.25 -16.77 30.06
CA CYS A 99 5.40 -16.18 29.41
C CYS A 99 5.55 -14.69 29.78
N SER A 100 6.56 -14.38 30.61
CA SER A 100 6.81 -13.02 31.09
C SER A 100 7.59 -12.13 30.12
N VAL A 101 8.10 -12.69 29.01
CA VAL A 101 8.94 -11.94 28.06
C VAL A 101 8.15 -11.28 26.92
N ILE A 102 6.83 -11.45 26.88
CA ILE A 102 5.98 -10.84 25.86
C ILE A 102 6.06 -9.31 26.00
N HIS A 103 6.49 -8.64 24.93
CA HIS A 103 6.48 -7.18 24.91
C HIS A 103 5.04 -6.66 25.04
N GLU A 104 4.84 -5.57 25.76
CA GLU A 104 3.51 -5.04 26.02
C GLU A 104 2.72 -4.73 24.73
N HIS A 105 3.42 -4.38 23.65
CA HIS A 105 2.81 -4.15 22.34
C HIS A 105 2.19 -5.41 21.68
N TYR A 106 2.56 -6.62 22.11
CA TYR A 106 2.11 -7.89 21.52
C TYR A 106 1.19 -8.68 22.46
N ASP A 107 1.01 -8.24 23.70
CA ASP A 107 0.28 -8.96 24.75
C ASP A 107 -1.24 -8.72 24.70
N CYS A 108 -1.87 -9.17 23.62
CA CYS A 108 -3.28 -8.92 23.36
C CYS A 108 -4.21 -9.50 24.44
N MET A 109 -3.83 -10.61 25.07
CA MET A 109 -4.59 -11.21 26.17
C MET A 109 -4.60 -10.29 27.39
N LYS A 110 -3.43 -9.79 27.82
CA LYS A 110 -3.33 -8.86 28.95
C LYS A 110 -4.06 -7.55 28.71
N TYR A 111 -4.04 -7.05 27.47
CA TYR A 111 -4.70 -5.80 27.10
C TYR A 111 -6.15 -5.98 26.63
N GLY A 112 -6.74 -7.16 26.85
CA GLY A 112 -8.19 -7.36 26.81
C GLY A 112 -8.79 -7.52 25.42
N LYS A 113 -8.05 -8.10 24.46
CA LYS A 113 -8.61 -8.45 23.15
C LYS A 113 -9.81 -9.41 23.33
N PRO A 114 -11.03 -9.02 22.91
CA PRO A 114 -12.25 -9.73 23.28
C PRO A 114 -12.42 -11.07 22.57
N ASP A 115 -11.95 -11.16 21.32
CA ASP A 115 -11.92 -12.41 20.57
C ASP A 115 -10.54 -13.06 20.73
N LEU A 116 -10.51 -14.27 21.31
CA LEU A 116 -9.32 -15.12 21.39
C LEU A 116 -9.35 -16.24 20.33
N GLY A 117 -10.34 -16.28 19.44
CA GLY A 117 -10.42 -17.28 18.37
C GLY A 117 -9.16 -17.31 17.47
N PHE A 118 -8.48 -16.18 17.33
CA PHE A 118 -7.23 -16.07 16.57
C PHE A 118 -6.08 -16.96 17.11
N VAL A 119 -6.11 -17.41 18.36
CA VAL A 119 -5.06 -18.32 18.88
C VAL A 119 -5.28 -19.78 18.49
N GLN A 120 -6.48 -20.13 18.02
CA GLN A 120 -6.90 -21.52 17.74
C GLN A 120 -6.67 -21.91 16.29
N TRP A 121 -5.55 -21.49 15.69
CA TRP A 121 -5.23 -21.74 14.29
C TRP A 121 -3.83 -22.30 14.15
N ARG A 122 -3.69 -23.37 13.36
CA ARG A 122 -2.39 -23.92 12.96
C ARG A 122 -2.23 -23.89 11.43
N TRP A 123 -1.00 -23.73 10.98
CA TRP A 123 -0.66 -23.79 9.56
C TRP A 123 -0.57 -25.24 9.09
N ARG A 124 -1.29 -25.58 8.01
CA ARG A 124 -1.26 -26.90 7.39
C ARG A 124 -0.72 -26.79 5.96
N PRO A 125 0.51 -27.28 5.70
CA PRO A 125 1.04 -27.38 4.35
C PRO A 125 0.20 -28.28 3.44
N ASP A 126 0.18 -28.01 2.14
CA ASP A 126 -0.70 -28.71 1.18
C ASP A 126 -0.41 -30.21 1.05
N ARG A 127 0.84 -30.63 1.28
CA ARG A 127 1.31 -32.00 0.98
C ARG A 127 1.99 -32.73 2.14
N CYS A 128 2.02 -32.14 3.32
CA CYS A 128 2.54 -32.79 4.52
C CYS A 128 1.94 -32.19 5.78
N ASP A 129 2.00 -32.95 6.87
CA ASP A 129 1.65 -32.43 8.19
C ASP A 129 2.87 -31.78 8.83
N LEU A 130 2.70 -30.55 9.31
CA LEU A 130 3.74 -29.81 10.02
C LEU A 130 3.62 -30.13 11.53
N PRO A 131 4.55 -30.91 12.12
CA PRO A 131 4.46 -31.23 13.53
C PRO A 131 4.60 -29.97 14.39
N ARG A 132 3.95 -29.99 15.56
CA ARG A 132 4.09 -28.93 16.57
C ARG A 132 5.54 -28.84 17.05
N LEU A 133 6.00 -27.63 17.38
CA LEU A 133 7.32 -27.46 17.99
C LEU A 133 7.29 -28.12 19.36
N ASN A 134 8.20 -29.04 19.60
CA ASN A 134 8.42 -29.63 20.91
C ASN A 134 9.58 -28.88 21.59
N PRO A 135 9.33 -28.07 22.64
CA PRO A 135 10.37 -27.20 23.20
C PRO A 135 11.55 -27.97 23.79
N ALA A 136 11.30 -29.12 24.42
CA ALA A 136 12.36 -29.97 24.97
C ALA A 136 13.27 -30.55 23.87
N ARG A 137 12.68 -31.02 22.76
CA ARG A 137 13.45 -31.50 21.59
C ARG A 137 14.21 -30.36 20.92
N PHE A 138 13.61 -29.17 20.82
CA PHE A 138 14.27 -28.00 20.26
C PHE A 138 15.49 -27.60 21.09
N LEU A 139 15.33 -27.43 22.41
CA LEU A 139 16.45 -27.11 23.31
C LEU A 139 17.54 -28.18 23.28
N SER A 140 17.16 -29.46 23.17
CA SER A 140 18.14 -30.55 23.02
C SER A 140 18.90 -30.47 21.70
N GLY A 141 18.24 -30.14 20.59
CA GLY A 141 18.86 -30.00 19.27
C GLY A 141 19.72 -28.74 19.14
N MET A 142 19.41 -27.71 19.93
CA MET A 142 20.12 -26.43 19.96
C MET A 142 21.20 -26.35 21.04
N ARG A 143 21.55 -27.50 21.64
CA ARG A 143 22.52 -27.54 22.73
C ARG A 143 23.89 -27.03 22.29
N GLY A 144 24.45 -26.08 23.04
CA GLY A 144 25.76 -25.48 22.76
C GLY A 144 25.76 -24.49 21.58
N LYS A 145 24.60 -24.10 21.08
CA LYS A 145 24.47 -23.25 19.88
C LYS A 145 24.08 -21.81 20.21
N THR A 146 24.38 -20.91 19.29
CA THR A 146 23.97 -19.50 19.33
C THR A 146 23.11 -19.15 18.11
N MET A 147 21.95 -18.56 18.36
CA MET A 147 21.02 -18.11 17.33
C MET A 147 20.77 -16.61 17.46
N ALA A 148 20.98 -15.84 16.39
CA ALA A 148 20.68 -14.41 16.37
C ALA A 148 19.44 -14.10 15.53
N PHE A 149 18.59 -13.21 16.03
CA PHE A 149 17.57 -12.50 15.26
C PHE A 149 18.09 -11.08 14.98
N ILE A 150 18.21 -10.74 13.69
CA ILE A 150 18.77 -9.48 13.21
C ILE A 150 17.69 -8.77 12.40
N GLY A 151 17.20 -7.63 12.89
CA GLY A 151 16.19 -6.89 12.16
C GLY A 151 15.35 -5.91 12.97
N ASP A 152 14.14 -5.67 12.49
CA ASP A 152 13.19 -4.71 13.03
C ASP A 152 12.30 -5.32 14.15
N SER A 153 11.22 -4.62 14.47
CA SER A 153 10.27 -5.05 15.51
C SER A 153 9.57 -6.37 15.19
N LEU A 154 9.45 -6.75 13.92
CA LEU A 154 8.87 -8.03 13.52
C LEU A 154 9.86 -9.20 13.70
N ALA A 155 11.17 -8.94 13.61
CA ALA A 155 12.19 -9.90 14.01
C ALA A 155 12.11 -10.19 15.52
N ARG A 156 11.99 -9.14 16.34
CA ARG A 156 11.79 -9.26 17.79
C ARG A 156 10.49 -9.98 18.13
N ASN A 157 9.40 -9.68 17.42
CA ASN A 157 8.10 -10.33 17.61
C ASN A 157 8.18 -11.85 17.36
N HIS A 158 8.91 -12.28 16.33
CA HIS A 158 9.20 -13.70 16.05
C HIS A 158 10.14 -14.32 17.11
N MET A 159 11.17 -13.60 17.54
CA MET A 159 12.06 -14.07 18.60
C MET A 159 11.30 -14.32 19.92
N GLN A 160 10.47 -13.38 20.37
CA GLN A 160 9.70 -13.53 21.61
C GLN A 160 8.70 -14.68 21.55
N SER A 161 8.10 -14.90 20.38
CA SER A 161 7.26 -16.07 20.09
C SER A 161 8.02 -17.39 20.35
N LEU A 162 9.25 -17.51 19.85
CA LEU A 162 10.11 -18.65 20.12
C LEU A 162 10.46 -18.77 21.61
N ILE A 163 10.91 -17.69 22.25
CA ILE A 163 11.27 -17.72 23.68
C ILE A 163 10.09 -18.20 24.53
N CYS A 164 8.87 -17.72 24.29
CA CYS A 164 7.68 -18.15 25.03
C CYS A 164 7.33 -19.63 24.85
N LEU A 165 7.62 -20.23 23.69
CA LEU A 165 7.49 -21.67 23.51
C LEU A 165 8.53 -22.42 24.36
N LEU A 166 9.76 -21.91 24.44
CA LEU A 166 10.84 -22.53 25.20
C LEU A 166 10.67 -22.37 26.71
N THR A 167 10.04 -21.28 27.18
CA THR A 167 9.76 -21.05 28.61
C THR A 167 8.83 -22.09 29.22
N GLN A 168 8.11 -22.85 28.39
CA GLN A 168 7.30 -23.99 28.85
C GLN A 168 8.14 -25.16 29.37
N VAL A 169 9.45 -25.18 29.08
CA VAL A 169 10.38 -26.23 29.52
C VAL A 169 11.54 -25.66 30.35
N ALA A 170 12.09 -24.51 29.97
CA ALA A 170 13.23 -23.91 30.67
C ALA A 170 13.16 -22.38 30.64
N GLN A 171 13.54 -21.72 31.74
CA GLN A 171 13.58 -20.26 31.82
C GLN A 171 14.99 -19.75 31.44
N PRO A 172 15.12 -18.77 30.53
CA PRO A 172 16.39 -18.18 30.21
C PRO A 172 16.82 -17.13 31.24
N THR A 173 18.13 -16.95 31.42
CA THR A 173 18.67 -15.72 31.99
C THR A 173 18.76 -14.64 30.90
N ILE A 174 18.32 -13.42 31.22
CA ILE A 174 18.25 -12.33 30.25
C ILE A 174 19.30 -11.28 30.61
N SER A 175 20.08 -10.83 29.62
CA SER A 175 21.01 -9.72 29.77
C SER A 175 20.89 -8.72 28.62
N TRP A 176 21.34 -7.49 28.89
CA TRP A 176 21.25 -6.35 27.98
C TRP A 176 22.65 -5.73 27.82
N PRO A 177 23.54 -6.33 27.01
CA PRO A 177 24.88 -5.80 26.80
C PRO A 177 24.89 -4.36 26.26
N SER A 178 23.85 -3.96 25.52
CA SER A 178 23.60 -2.59 25.09
C SER A 178 22.08 -2.34 24.98
N GLY A 179 21.68 -1.09 24.68
CA GLY A 179 20.28 -0.74 24.44
C GLY A 179 19.65 -1.39 23.19
N GLU A 180 20.48 -1.95 22.31
CA GLU A 180 20.08 -2.50 21.01
C GLU A 180 20.41 -4.00 20.87
N HIS A 181 20.89 -4.62 21.95
CA HIS A 181 21.36 -5.99 21.99
C HIS A 181 20.83 -6.67 23.25
N THR A 182 20.03 -7.73 23.06
CA THR A 182 19.49 -8.56 24.15
C THR A 182 19.94 -9.99 24.01
N VAL A 183 20.33 -10.62 25.11
CA VAL A 183 20.76 -12.02 25.14
C VAL A 183 19.87 -12.83 26.09
N TYR A 184 19.36 -13.96 25.60
CA TYR A 184 18.59 -14.95 26.35
C TYR A 184 19.41 -16.24 26.42
N HIS A 185 19.88 -16.60 27.61
CA HIS A 185 20.73 -17.75 27.81
C HIS A 185 20.03 -18.85 28.60
N TYR A 186 19.86 -20.02 27.98
CA TYR A 186 19.35 -21.23 28.61
C TYR A 186 20.54 -22.02 29.18
N GLY A 187 20.84 -21.78 30.46
CA GLY A 187 21.95 -22.42 31.16
C GLY A 187 21.74 -23.91 31.47
N GLY A 188 22.66 -24.48 32.25
CA GLY A 188 22.61 -25.89 32.64
C GLY A 188 22.87 -26.83 31.47
N GLU A 189 22.04 -27.85 31.30
CA GLU A 189 22.22 -28.86 30.25
C GLU A 189 21.95 -28.32 28.84
N HIS A 190 21.19 -27.23 28.69
CA HIS A 190 20.82 -26.70 27.38
C HIS A 190 21.96 -25.91 26.73
N ASN A 191 22.68 -25.08 27.49
CA ASN A 191 23.74 -24.20 26.99
C ASN A 191 23.40 -23.57 25.63
N PHE A 192 22.19 -23.05 25.50
CA PHE A 192 21.66 -22.49 24.25
C PHE A 192 21.48 -20.99 24.41
N THR A 193 21.91 -20.20 23.43
CA THR A 193 21.84 -18.75 23.48
C THR A 193 21.02 -18.21 22.31
N VAL A 194 20.03 -17.38 22.61
CA VAL A 194 19.30 -16.58 21.62
C VAL A 194 19.69 -15.12 21.79
N VAL A 195 20.07 -14.48 20.69
CA VAL A 195 20.49 -13.08 20.65
C VAL A 195 19.49 -12.29 19.80
N SER A 196 19.11 -11.10 20.24
CA SER A 196 18.26 -10.18 19.48
C SER A 196 19.04 -8.89 19.25
N PHE A 197 19.30 -8.57 17.99
CA PHE A 197 19.92 -7.33 17.55
C PHE A 197 18.86 -6.41 16.94
N TRP A 198 18.72 -5.22 17.49
CA TRP A 198 17.88 -4.17 16.93
C TRP A 198 18.62 -3.52 15.74
N ALA A 199 18.25 -3.91 14.54
CA ALA A 199 18.84 -3.43 13.29
C ALA A 199 17.72 -3.18 12.27
N PRO A 200 16.89 -2.14 12.46
CA PRO A 200 15.64 -1.96 11.71
C PRO A 200 15.82 -1.80 10.19
N PHE A 201 17.00 -1.35 9.76
CA PHE A 201 17.38 -1.24 8.36
C PHE A 201 18.46 -2.24 7.93
N LEU A 202 18.89 -3.15 8.81
CA LEU A 202 20.01 -4.11 8.65
C LEU A 202 21.40 -3.48 8.46
N VAL A 203 21.48 -2.32 7.84
CA VAL A 203 22.70 -1.55 7.58
C VAL A 203 22.86 -0.40 8.58
N ARG A 204 24.07 0.15 8.66
CA ARG A 204 24.37 1.32 9.47
C ARG A 204 23.39 2.43 9.10
N HIS A 205 22.84 3.05 10.12
CA HIS A 205 21.83 4.07 9.95
C HIS A 205 21.98 5.18 10.99
N LYS A 206 21.52 6.39 10.64
CA LYS A 206 21.54 7.54 11.55
C LYS A 206 20.36 8.47 11.28
N LEU A 207 19.64 8.85 12.32
CA LEU A 207 18.64 9.91 12.21
C LEU A 207 19.36 11.25 11.97
N VAL A 208 19.00 11.95 10.90
CA VAL A 208 19.75 13.12 10.38
C VAL A 208 19.76 14.26 11.38
N ASP A 209 18.66 14.50 12.09
CA ASP A 209 18.55 15.60 13.05
C ASP A 209 17.50 15.33 14.14
N PRO A 210 17.88 14.65 15.25
CA PRO A 210 16.95 14.34 16.33
C PRO A 210 16.52 15.59 17.13
N ASP A 211 17.42 16.57 17.28
CA ASP A 211 17.30 17.69 18.24
C ASP A 211 17.44 19.09 17.59
N GLY A 212 17.66 19.17 16.27
CA GLY A 212 17.84 20.42 15.55
C GLY A 212 16.55 20.97 14.95
N PRO A 213 16.57 22.25 14.53
CA PRO A 213 15.37 23.05 14.27
C PRO A 213 14.55 22.61 13.05
N ALA A 214 15.09 21.73 12.19
CA ALA A 214 14.43 21.27 10.97
C ALA A 214 13.61 19.98 11.14
N HIS A 215 13.87 19.21 12.21
CA HIS A 215 13.18 17.96 12.56
C HIS A 215 12.67 17.11 11.38
N THR A 216 13.55 16.83 10.41
CA THR A 216 13.17 16.33 9.09
C THR A 216 12.65 14.88 9.07
N GLY A 217 12.88 14.11 10.14
CA GLY A 217 12.48 12.70 10.22
C GLY A 217 13.22 11.75 9.26
N LEU A 218 14.24 12.26 8.55
CA LEU A 218 15.00 11.51 7.55
C LEU A 218 16.06 10.62 8.19
N TRP A 219 16.19 9.39 7.68
CA TRP A 219 17.23 8.44 8.07
C TRP A 219 18.34 8.37 7.02
N ASN A 220 19.59 8.59 7.42
CA ASN A 220 20.74 8.21 6.59
C ASN A 220 20.92 6.70 6.65
N LEU A 221 20.85 6.02 5.51
CA LEU A 221 21.11 4.59 5.36
C LEU A 221 22.38 4.40 4.53
N TYR A 222 23.34 3.66 5.06
CA TYR A 222 24.61 3.36 4.39
C TYR A 222 24.54 1.96 3.82
N LEU A 223 24.04 1.85 2.58
CA LEU A 223 23.53 0.62 1.98
C LEU A 223 24.59 -0.48 1.76
N ASP A 224 25.87 -0.13 1.78
CA ASP A 224 27.01 -1.05 1.68
C ASP A 224 27.72 -1.32 3.02
N GLU A 225 27.18 -0.80 4.13
CA GLU A 225 27.78 -0.91 5.46
C GLU A 225 26.84 -1.67 6.43
N PRO A 226 27.08 -2.96 6.70
CA PRO A 226 26.32 -3.72 7.70
C PRO A 226 26.33 -3.03 9.07
N ASP A 227 25.21 -3.10 9.80
CA ASP A 227 25.10 -2.37 11.07
C ASP A 227 26.12 -2.89 12.12
N PRO A 228 26.90 -1.99 12.75
CA PRO A 228 27.92 -2.37 13.72
C PRO A 228 27.38 -3.08 14.96
N VAL A 229 26.06 -3.01 15.24
CA VAL A 229 25.46 -3.69 16.39
C VAL A 229 25.50 -5.22 16.26
N TRP A 230 25.46 -5.77 15.04
CA TRP A 230 25.38 -7.21 14.80
C TRP A 230 26.51 -7.78 13.96
N ALA A 231 27.03 -7.01 13.00
CA ALA A 231 28.01 -7.53 12.03
C ALA A 231 29.28 -8.12 12.68
N PRO A 232 29.87 -7.53 13.74
CA PRO A 232 31.05 -8.11 14.41
C PRO A 232 30.79 -9.46 15.10
N HIS A 233 29.54 -9.81 15.36
CA HIS A 233 29.16 -11.01 16.11
C HIS A 233 28.92 -12.23 15.23
N VAL A 234 28.85 -12.06 13.90
CA VAL A 234 28.46 -13.11 12.95
C VAL A 234 29.28 -14.40 13.09
N ALA A 235 30.60 -14.27 13.25
CA ALA A 235 31.52 -15.42 13.33
C ALA A 235 31.27 -16.32 14.57
N GLY A 236 30.55 -15.83 15.58
CA GLY A 236 30.20 -16.59 16.79
C GLY A 236 28.81 -17.23 16.76
N LEU A 237 28.09 -17.15 15.63
CA LEU A 237 26.72 -17.64 15.50
C LEU A 237 26.70 -19.06 14.91
N ASP A 238 25.67 -19.83 15.24
CA ASP A 238 25.29 -21.03 14.48
C ASP A 238 24.15 -20.71 13.50
N TYR A 239 23.27 -19.77 13.87
CA TYR A 239 22.13 -19.34 13.07
C TYR A 239 22.01 -17.82 13.08
N ALA A 240 21.79 -17.24 11.90
CA ALA A 240 21.50 -15.83 11.72
C ALA A 240 20.15 -15.66 11.00
N VAL A 241 19.11 -15.28 11.73
CA VAL A 241 17.76 -15.02 11.22
C VAL A 241 17.64 -13.53 10.88
N VAL A 242 17.69 -13.21 9.58
CA VAL A 242 17.58 -11.86 9.04
C VAL A 242 16.12 -11.57 8.68
N SER A 243 15.57 -10.47 9.21
CA SER A 243 14.16 -10.10 9.02
C SER A 243 13.94 -8.59 9.17
N ALA A 244 13.87 -7.83 8.09
CA ALA A 244 13.51 -6.42 8.13
C ALA A 244 12.76 -5.98 6.87
N SER A 245 11.72 -5.18 7.04
CA SER A 245 10.97 -4.59 5.93
C SER A 245 10.17 -3.36 6.34
N SER A 246 9.61 -3.33 7.55
CA SER A 246 8.62 -2.32 7.94
C SER A 246 9.21 -0.92 8.15
N TRP A 247 10.50 -0.82 8.46
CA TRP A 247 11.14 0.49 8.64
C TRP A 247 11.51 1.17 7.32
N PHE A 248 11.57 0.44 6.20
CA PHE A 248 11.92 0.98 4.89
C PHE A 248 10.85 1.89 4.27
N TYR A 249 9.65 1.94 4.87
CA TYR A 249 8.62 2.93 4.54
C TYR A 249 8.96 4.33 5.06
N ARG A 250 9.98 4.45 5.93
CA ARG A 250 10.43 5.75 6.45
C ARG A 250 11.25 6.50 5.40
N PRO A 251 11.02 7.80 5.24
CA PRO A 251 11.87 8.66 4.43
C PRO A 251 13.35 8.52 4.80
N SER A 252 14.20 8.35 3.78
CA SER A 252 15.62 8.06 3.99
C SER A 252 16.53 8.67 2.92
N MET A 253 17.75 8.98 3.31
CA MET A 253 18.87 9.38 2.45
C MET A 253 19.77 8.17 2.26
N LEU A 254 20.15 7.87 1.02
CA LEU A 254 20.80 6.62 0.66
C LEU A 254 22.25 6.87 0.29
N TYR A 255 23.16 6.22 1.01
CA TYR A 255 24.60 6.33 0.82
C TYR A 255 25.19 5.00 0.37
N GLU A 256 26.13 5.07 -0.56
CA GLU A 256 27.01 3.95 -0.92
C GLU A 256 28.45 4.44 -0.94
N SER A 257 29.35 3.72 -0.28
CA SER A 257 30.77 4.02 -0.15
C SER A 257 31.00 5.46 0.33
N GLY A 258 30.18 5.89 1.28
CA GLY A 258 30.19 7.23 1.87
C GLY A 258 29.65 8.35 0.97
N ARG A 259 29.20 8.08 -0.26
CA ARG A 259 28.59 9.08 -1.16
C ARG A 259 27.07 8.95 -1.17
N LEU A 260 26.39 10.09 -1.17
CA LEU A 260 24.95 10.15 -1.38
C LEU A 260 24.64 9.71 -2.82
N VAL A 261 23.90 8.61 -2.97
CA VAL A 261 23.47 8.08 -4.28
C VAL A 261 22.03 8.44 -4.63
N GLY A 262 21.21 8.74 -3.62
CA GLY A 262 19.82 9.14 -3.79
C GLY A 262 19.08 9.21 -2.48
N CYS A 263 17.76 9.17 -2.53
CA CYS A 263 16.90 9.14 -1.36
C CYS A 263 15.65 8.29 -1.60
N HIS A 264 14.85 8.10 -0.56
CA HIS A 264 13.46 7.66 -0.63
C HIS A 264 12.60 8.69 0.08
N HIS A 265 11.64 9.28 -0.64
CA HIS A 265 10.65 10.22 -0.10
C HIS A 265 11.26 11.38 0.71
N CYS A 266 12.43 11.87 0.30
CA CYS A 266 13.13 12.94 1.02
C CYS A 266 12.65 14.34 0.65
N LEU A 267 11.97 14.50 -0.50
CA LEU A 267 11.46 15.78 -1.01
C LEU A 267 12.54 16.88 -1.15
N LEU A 268 13.82 16.48 -1.26
CA LEU A 268 14.95 17.41 -1.43
C LEU A 268 15.23 17.67 -2.92
N PRO A 269 15.42 18.92 -3.34
CA PRO A 269 15.81 19.24 -4.71
C PRO A 269 17.22 18.67 -5.01
N ASN A 270 17.44 18.25 -6.26
CA ASN A 270 18.71 17.68 -6.76
C ASN A 270 19.14 16.34 -6.14
N VAL A 271 18.26 15.63 -5.43
CA VAL A 271 18.51 14.26 -4.97
C VAL A 271 17.50 13.33 -5.64
N THR A 272 18.00 12.29 -6.33
CA THR A 272 17.14 11.34 -7.04
C THR A 272 16.40 10.46 -6.05
N ASP A 273 15.07 10.35 -6.15
CA ASP A 273 14.30 9.37 -5.38
C ASP A 273 14.48 7.98 -6.03
N LEU A 274 15.28 7.14 -5.38
CA LEU A 274 15.54 5.75 -5.79
C LEU A 274 14.49 4.78 -5.25
N THR A 275 13.51 5.27 -4.47
CA THR A 275 12.41 4.55 -3.85
C THR A 275 12.81 3.60 -2.70
N LEU A 276 11.83 3.27 -1.86
CA LEU A 276 11.94 2.26 -0.80
C LEU A 276 12.37 0.86 -1.30
N ARG A 277 12.07 0.52 -2.57
CA ARG A 277 12.46 -0.77 -3.18
C ARG A 277 13.96 -0.89 -3.34
N TYR A 278 14.62 0.19 -3.75
CA TYR A 278 16.08 0.22 -3.89
C TYR A 278 16.75 0.07 -2.53
N ALA A 279 16.29 0.84 -1.53
CA ALA A 279 16.82 0.78 -0.18
C ALA A 279 16.72 -0.62 0.43
N LEU A 280 15.54 -1.27 0.36
CA LEU A 280 15.36 -2.63 0.88
C LEU A 280 16.23 -3.65 0.16
N ARG A 281 16.27 -3.60 -1.18
CA ARG A 281 17.07 -4.53 -1.99
C ARG A 281 18.55 -4.47 -1.59
N MET A 282 19.11 -3.26 -1.54
CA MET A 282 20.52 -3.07 -1.26
C MET A 282 20.87 -3.45 0.19
N ALA A 283 20.04 -3.05 1.17
CA ALA A 283 20.25 -3.42 2.56
C ALA A 283 20.14 -4.94 2.79
N THR A 284 19.18 -5.61 2.15
CA THR A 284 19.04 -7.08 2.20
C THR A 284 20.28 -7.76 1.62
N ARG A 285 20.75 -7.28 0.45
CA ARG A 285 21.98 -7.79 -0.18
C ARG A 285 23.19 -7.63 0.73
N ALA A 286 23.40 -6.45 1.31
CA ALA A 286 24.52 -6.18 2.19
C ALA A 286 24.48 -7.06 3.44
N ALA A 287 23.30 -7.25 4.04
CA ALA A 287 23.13 -8.11 5.20
C ALA A 287 23.44 -9.58 4.89
N LEU A 288 22.88 -10.14 3.81
CA LEU A 288 23.15 -11.51 3.40
C LEU A 288 24.64 -11.71 3.09
N HIS A 289 25.24 -10.79 2.34
CA HIS A 289 26.67 -10.83 2.02
C HIS A 289 27.54 -10.80 3.28
N ALA A 290 27.22 -9.95 4.26
CA ALA A 290 28.00 -9.84 5.49
C ALA A 290 27.88 -11.08 6.38
N VAL A 291 26.69 -11.72 6.45
CA VAL A 291 26.53 -12.98 7.16
C VAL A 291 27.34 -14.09 6.48
N ILE A 292 27.29 -14.19 5.15
CA ILE A 292 28.00 -15.21 4.39
C ILE A 292 29.52 -15.03 4.50
N THR A 293 30.01 -13.80 4.35
CA THR A 293 31.46 -13.53 4.39
C THR A 293 32.03 -13.56 5.81
N GLY A 294 31.27 -13.12 6.81
CA GLY A 294 31.69 -13.15 8.21
C GLY A 294 31.53 -14.52 8.89
N GLY A 295 30.55 -15.32 8.45
CA GLY A 295 30.19 -16.60 9.07
C GLY A 295 30.67 -17.84 8.30
N GLY A 296 30.85 -17.75 6.98
CA GLY A 296 31.25 -18.86 6.14
C GLY A 296 30.25 -20.03 6.12
N GLU A 297 30.77 -21.25 5.96
CA GLU A 297 29.96 -22.49 5.91
C GLU A 297 29.40 -22.92 7.28
N ASP A 298 29.90 -22.34 8.37
CA ASP A 298 29.56 -22.73 9.74
C ASP A 298 28.25 -22.08 10.23
N VAL A 299 27.88 -20.94 9.67
CA VAL A 299 26.65 -20.21 9.99
C VAL A 299 25.52 -20.61 9.05
N THR A 300 24.36 -20.97 9.61
CA THR A 300 23.13 -21.13 8.84
C THR A 300 22.37 -19.80 8.77
N THR A 301 22.38 -19.18 7.59
CA THR A 301 21.67 -17.92 7.32
C THR A 301 20.21 -18.21 6.98
N VAL A 302 19.29 -17.57 7.68
CA VAL A 302 17.85 -17.69 7.44
C VAL A 302 17.31 -16.32 7.06
N LEU A 303 16.78 -16.17 5.85
CA LEU A 303 16.04 -14.96 5.47
C LEU A 303 14.55 -15.20 5.70
N ARG A 304 13.94 -14.42 6.59
CA ARG A 304 12.48 -14.36 6.72
C ARG A 304 11.94 -13.26 5.81
N THR A 305 11.03 -13.63 4.93
CA THR A 305 10.40 -12.69 4.00
C THR A 305 9.46 -11.71 4.71
N VAL A 306 9.13 -10.61 4.02
CA VAL A 306 8.24 -9.54 4.46
C VAL A 306 6.96 -10.08 5.10
N SER A 307 6.63 -9.51 6.25
CA SER A 307 5.37 -9.76 6.95
C SER A 307 4.42 -8.60 6.62
N PRO A 308 3.31 -8.85 5.91
CA PRO A 308 2.43 -7.80 5.42
C PRO A 308 1.70 -7.12 6.57
N SER A 309 1.49 -5.81 6.45
CA SER A 309 0.50 -5.10 7.26
C SER A 309 -0.90 -5.28 6.69
N GLN A 310 -1.92 -5.34 7.56
CA GLN A 310 -3.27 -5.72 7.15
C GLN A 310 -4.31 -4.74 7.70
N TYR A 311 -4.27 -3.54 7.15
CA TYR A 311 -5.24 -2.51 7.48
C TYR A 311 -6.51 -2.65 6.63
N GLU A 312 -7.67 -2.54 7.27
CA GLU A 312 -9.00 -2.52 6.67
C GLU A 312 -9.68 -1.18 6.97
N GLY A 313 -10.44 -0.70 5.98
CA GLY A 313 -11.16 0.57 6.08
C GLY A 313 -10.26 1.81 6.10
N GLY A 314 -8.95 1.71 5.84
CA GLY A 314 -8.00 2.83 5.82
C GLY A 314 -6.56 2.34 5.93
N GLU A 315 -5.58 3.19 5.67
CA GLU A 315 -4.15 2.90 5.89
C GLU A 315 -3.73 3.06 7.37
N TRP A 316 -2.47 2.72 7.69
CA TRP A 316 -1.91 2.82 9.04
C TRP A 316 -2.03 4.21 9.69
N ASN A 317 -1.99 5.26 8.87
CA ASN A 317 -2.20 6.64 9.28
C ASN A 317 -3.66 7.07 9.10
N GLU A 318 -4.43 6.42 8.24
CA GLU A 318 -5.83 6.75 7.89
C GLU A 318 -6.87 5.96 8.68
N ASN A 319 -6.66 5.75 9.99
CA ASN A 319 -7.52 4.96 10.88
C ASN A 319 -7.77 3.52 10.43
N GLY A 320 -6.96 2.96 9.53
CA GLY A 320 -6.99 1.55 9.23
C GLY A 320 -7.00 0.72 10.51
N ASP A 321 -7.77 -0.36 10.52
CA ASP A 321 -7.82 -1.31 11.62
C ASP A 321 -7.83 -2.75 11.09
N CYS A 322 -7.61 -3.72 11.96
CA CYS A 322 -7.51 -5.14 11.69
C CYS A 322 -8.48 -5.86 12.63
N VAL A 323 -9.77 -5.54 12.48
CA VAL A 323 -10.85 -6.01 13.36
C VAL A 323 -11.32 -7.44 13.08
N ARG A 324 -10.71 -8.13 12.12
CA ARG A 324 -11.11 -9.50 11.79
C ARG A 324 -10.92 -10.40 13.01
N THR A 325 -11.79 -11.40 13.11
CA THR A 325 -11.77 -12.42 14.17
C THR A 325 -11.46 -13.81 13.62
N ARG A 326 -11.20 -13.92 12.32
CA ARG A 326 -10.80 -15.16 11.65
C ARG A 326 -9.85 -14.91 10.48
N PRO A 327 -8.99 -15.88 10.13
CA PRO A 327 -8.15 -15.82 8.96
C PRO A 327 -8.96 -15.69 7.66
N TYR A 328 -8.34 -15.10 6.65
CA TYR A 328 -8.79 -15.21 5.27
C TYR A 328 -8.61 -16.63 4.76
N ARG A 329 -9.52 -17.08 3.89
CA ARG A 329 -9.25 -18.26 3.06
C ARG A 329 -8.31 -17.90 1.93
N ARG A 330 -7.71 -18.93 1.33
CA ARG A 330 -6.88 -18.78 0.13
C ARG A 330 -7.68 -18.03 -0.96
N ASN A 331 -7.05 -17.03 -1.56
CA ASN A 331 -7.61 -16.12 -2.58
C ASN A 331 -8.65 -15.10 -2.12
N GLU A 332 -9.05 -15.06 -0.84
CA GLU A 332 -9.93 -14.00 -0.32
C GLU A 332 -9.19 -12.70 -0.07
N ASN A 333 -7.88 -12.78 0.20
CA ASN A 333 -7.00 -11.63 0.32
C ASN A 333 -5.81 -11.79 -0.64
N ARG A 334 -5.29 -10.67 -1.14
CA ARG A 334 -4.12 -10.63 -2.01
C ARG A 334 -3.07 -9.72 -1.39
N LEU A 335 -1.80 -10.06 -1.62
CA LEU A 335 -0.69 -9.17 -1.28
C LEU A 335 -0.89 -7.83 -1.99
N GLN A 336 -0.78 -6.75 -1.23
CA GLN A 336 -0.70 -5.39 -1.75
C GLN A 336 0.56 -5.24 -2.61
N THR A 337 0.56 -4.27 -3.54
CA THR A 337 1.61 -4.13 -4.55
C THR A 337 3.00 -3.94 -3.95
N ILE A 338 3.13 -3.16 -2.85
CA ILE A 338 4.43 -2.87 -2.24
C ILE A 338 5.00 -4.10 -1.50
N GLU A 339 4.17 -4.81 -0.77
CA GLU A 339 4.51 -6.03 -0.03
C GLU A 339 4.89 -7.16 -0.98
N LEU A 340 4.21 -7.26 -2.13
CA LEU A 340 4.57 -8.19 -3.20
C LEU A 340 5.94 -7.85 -3.78
N ASP A 341 6.24 -6.56 -4.01
CA ASP A 341 7.55 -6.13 -4.47
C ASP A 341 8.62 -6.46 -3.44
N PHE A 342 8.39 -6.16 -2.16
CA PHE A 342 9.31 -6.50 -1.06
C PHE A 342 9.61 -7.99 -0.97
N HIS A 343 8.58 -8.83 -1.07
CA HIS A 343 8.71 -10.28 -1.12
C HIS A 343 9.59 -10.71 -2.30
N THR A 344 9.25 -10.24 -3.51
CA THR A 344 9.96 -10.58 -4.74
C THR A 344 11.44 -10.19 -4.63
N LEU A 345 11.71 -8.96 -4.18
CA LEU A 345 13.06 -8.42 -3.99
C LEU A 345 13.88 -9.27 -3.01
N GLN A 346 13.32 -9.62 -1.86
CA GLN A 346 13.99 -10.43 -0.84
C GLN A 346 14.28 -11.86 -1.34
N VAL A 347 13.34 -12.46 -2.07
CA VAL A 347 13.53 -13.78 -2.67
C VAL A 347 14.63 -13.74 -3.74
N GLU A 348 14.64 -12.73 -4.62
CA GLU A 348 15.69 -12.58 -5.63
C GLU A 348 17.09 -12.41 -5.01
N GLU A 349 17.22 -11.57 -3.98
CA GLU A 349 18.51 -11.38 -3.28
C GLU A 349 18.93 -12.64 -2.52
N PHE A 350 17.98 -13.39 -1.95
CA PHE A 350 18.25 -14.71 -1.37
C PHE A 350 18.76 -15.70 -2.41
N GLU A 351 18.07 -15.83 -3.55
CA GLU A 351 18.46 -16.75 -4.61
C GLU A 351 19.85 -16.42 -5.16
N SER A 352 20.11 -15.13 -5.40
CA SER A 352 21.42 -14.62 -5.80
C SER A 352 22.53 -15.00 -4.81
N ALA A 353 22.28 -14.80 -3.50
CA ALA A 353 23.25 -15.14 -2.45
C ALA A 353 23.45 -16.66 -2.31
N SER A 354 22.37 -17.45 -2.45
CA SER A 354 22.40 -18.91 -2.31
C SER A 354 23.11 -19.64 -3.44
N GLY A 355 23.27 -18.99 -4.61
CA GLY A 355 24.04 -19.50 -5.74
C GLY A 355 25.56 -19.47 -5.55
N GLY A 356 26.05 -18.78 -4.51
CA GLY A 356 27.46 -18.73 -4.14
C GLY A 356 27.96 -20.03 -3.51
N ARG A 357 29.19 -20.46 -3.81
CA ARG A 357 29.80 -21.64 -3.17
C ARG A 357 30.08 -21.34 -1.69
N GLY A 358 29.53 -22.15 -0.78
CA GLY A 358 29.90 -22.18 0.64
C GLY A 358 28.95 -21.47 1.63
N ALA A 359 27.69 -21.23 1.27
CA ALA A 359 26.71 -20.63 2.20
C ALA A 359 25.59 -21.62 2.57
N ARG A 360 25.38 -21.88 3.87
CA ARG A 360 24.21 -22.63 4.36
C ARG A 360 23.02 -21.68 4.50
N MET A 361 22.19 -21.58 3.47
CA MET A 361 21.09 -20.63 3.44
C MET A 361 19.72 -21.30 3.49
N MET A 362 18.76 -20.67 4.17
CA MET A 362 17.36 -21.09 4.24
C MET A 362 16.44 -19.90 3.99
N LEU A 363 15.50 -20.06 3.06
CA LEU A 363 14.41 -19.10 2.87
C LEU A 363 13.25 -19.52 3.75
N MET A 364 12.83 -18.60 4.62
CA MET A 364 11.63 -18.73 5.43
C MET A 364 10.55 -17.85 4.80
N ASP A 365 9.90 -18.38 3.76
CA ASP A 365 8.91 -17.67 2.95
C ASP A 365 7.54 -17.60 3.66
N THR A 366 7.45 -16.74 4.68
CA THR A 366 6.27 -16.67 5.54
C THR A 366 5.14 -15.81 4.96
N THR A 367 5.41 -15.06 3.90
CA THR A 367 4.55 -13.96 3.43
C THR A 367 3.14 -14.43 3.07
N GLU A 368 3.00 -15.55 2.36
CA GLU A 368 1.67 -16.10 2.02
C GLU A 368 0.90 -16.56 3.26
N ALA A 369 1.56 -17.24 4.19
CA ALA A 369 0.90 -17.68 5.42
C ALA A 369 0.41 -16.48 6.24
N MET A 370 1.23 -15.43 6.34
CA MET A 370 0.92 -14.25 7.15
C MET A 370 -0.14 -13.35 6.52
N VAL A 371 -0.24 -13.24 5.18
CA VAL A 371 -1.29 -12.43 4.52
C VAL A 371 -2.71 -12.95 4.77
N MET A 372 -2.84 -14.19 5.26
CA MET A 372 -4.14 -14.73 5.65
C MET A 372 -4.53 -14.40 7.09
N ARG A 373 -3.65 -13.84 7.91
CA ARG A 373 -3.82 -13.77 9.37
C ARG A 373 -4.28 -12.42 9.93
N ALA A 374 -5.11 -11.69 9.19
CA ALA A 374 -5.57 -10.36 9.63
C ALA A 374 -6.26 -10.38 11.01
N ASP A 375 -6.72 -11.55 11.47
CA ASP A 375 -7.27 -11.79 12.80
C ASP A 375 -6.27 -11.72 13.97
N ALA A 376 -4.98 -11.90 13.69
CA ALA A 376 -3.96 -12.11 14.71
C ALA A 376 -3.16 -10.84 15.06
N HIS A 377 -3.54 -9.69 14.53
CA HIS A 377 -2.94 -8.40 14.88
C HIS A 377 -3.44 -7.88 16.25
N PRO A 378 -2.62 -7.08 16.97
CA PRO A 378 -3.03 -6.45 18.22
C PRO A 378 -4.14 -5.42 18.07
N SER A 379 -4.23 -4.70 16.95
CA SER A 379 -5.14 -3.57 16.80
C SER A 379 -4.93 -2.58 17.97
N SER A 380 -5.97 -2.27 18.75
CA SER A 380 -5.94 -1.40 19.92
C SER A 380 -5.51 -2.12 21.21
N TYR A 381 -5.44 -3.45 21.21
CA TYR A 381 -5.24 -4.28 22.41
C TYR A 381 -3.76 -4.49 22.71
N ARG A 382 -3.08 -3.40 23.08
CA ARG A 382 -1.65 -3.40 23.34
C ARG A 382 -1.26 -2.41 24.43
N GLY A 383 -0.10 -2.62 25.03
CA GLY A 383 0.47 -1.74 26.03
C GLY A 383 0.95 -0.43 25.45
N TRP A 384 0.59 0.64 26.15
CA TRP A 384 1.09 1.99 25.93
C TRP A 384 2.12 2.26 27.00
N THR A 385 3.35 2.60 26.62
CA THR A 385 4.29 3.23 27.55
C THR A 385 3.54 4.37 28.23
N ARG A 386 3.46 4.34 29.57
CA ARG A 386 2.65 5.29 30.37
C ARG A 386 2.76 6.70 29.79
N PRO A 387 1.68 7.23 29.17
CA PRO A 387 1.74 8.55 28.61
C PRO A 387 1.89 9.52 29.78
N LYS A 388 2.94 10.35 29.76
CA LYS A 388 2.97 11.55 30.62
C LYS A 388 1.64 12.28 30.41
N GLY A 389 1.02 12.81 31.46
CA GLY A 389 -0.38 13.27 31.47
C GLY A 389 -0.80 14.20 30.32
N TRP A 390 0.14 14.89 29.67
CA TRP A 390 -0.10 15.69 28.48
C TRP A 390 -0.36 14.87 27.20
N MET A 391 0.14 13.64 27.06
CA MET A 391 -0.09 12.79 25.87
C MET A 391 -1.51 12.23 25.74
N LYS A 392 -2.32 12.24 26.81
CA LYS A 392 -3.73 11.79 26.76
C LYS A 392 -4.64 12.70 25.92
N GLU A 393 -4.21 13.94 25.69
CA GLU A 393 -5.04 14.98 25.08
C GLU A 393 -4.79 15.15 23.58
N TYR A 394 -3.73 14.51 23.04
CA TYR A 394 -3.20 14.78 21.69
C TYR A 394 -3.02 13.55 20.78
N PHE A 395 -3.24 12.33 21.27
CA PHE A 395 -3.05 11.10 20.47
C PHE A 395 -4.35 10.29 20.35
N THR A 396 -4.90 10.19 19.15
CA THR A 396 -5.79 9.09 18.76
C THR A 396 -4.94 7.83 18.64
N VAL A 397 -5.31 6.82 19.39
CA VAL A 397 -4.65 5.53 19.50
C VAL A 397 -4.65 4.85 18.12
N SER A 398 -3.51 4.76 17.43
CA SER A 398 -3.41 4.04 16.15
C SER A 398 -3.49 2.52 16.36
N HIS A 399 -4.27 1.83 15.52
CA HIS A 399 -4.38 0.38 15.55
C HIS A 399 -3.08 -0.26 15.02
N ASP A 400 -2.55 -1.23 15.76
CA ASP A 400 -1.41 -2.00 15.33
C ASP A 400 -1.84 -3.14 14.40
N CYS A 401 -1.73 -2.91 13.10
CA CYS A 401 -1.96 -3.94 12.08
C CYS A 401 -0.67 -4.31 11.36
N VAL A 402 0.47 -4.09 12.02
CA VAL A 402 1.81 -4.48 11.56
C VAL A 402 2.31 -5.66 12.38
N HIS A 403 2.26 -5.55 13.71
CA HIS A 403 2.74 -6.56 14.63
C HIS A 403 1.71 -7.66 14.88
N TRP A 404 2.12 -8.71 15.59
CA TRP A 404 1.30 -9.89 15.84
C TRP A 404 1.13 -10.15 17.33
N CYS A 405 -0.09 -10.51 17.72
CA CYS A 405 -0.40 -10.97 19.06
C CYS A 405 0.42 -12.20 19.44
N LEU A 406 0.84 -12.26 20.70
CA LEU A 406 1.50 -13.41 21.32
C LEU A 406 0.68 -13.90 22.53
N PRO A 407 0.25 -15.17 22.59
CA PRO A 407 0.33 -16.18 21.55
C PRO A 407 -0.52 -15.80 20.31
N GLY A 408 -0.19 -16.34 19.13
CA GLY A 408 -0.85 -16.01 17.86
C GLY A 408 -0.12 -16.59 16.64
N ALA A 409 -0.25 -15.92 15.48
CA ALA A 409 0.21 -16.39 14.18
C ALA A 409 1.71 -16.78 14.11
N LEU A 410 2.57 -16.15 14.92
CA LEU A 410 4.01 -16.38 14.86
C LEU A 410 4.49 -17.72 15.44
N HIS A 411 3.69 -18.45 16.26
CA HIS A 411 4.15 -19.74 16.84
C HIS A 411 4.23 -20.88 15.84
N GLU A 412 3.56 -20.75 14.70
CA GLU A 412 3.65 -21.72 13.61
C GLU A 412 4.83 -21.45 12.68
N LEU A 413 5.49 -20.29 12.82
CA LEU A 413 6.71 -19.97 12.10
C LEU A 413 7.87 -20.79 12.67
N LYS A 414 8.09 -21.96 12.08
CA LYS A 414 9.15 -22.90 12.48
C LYS A 414 10.34 -22.73 11.56
N LEU A 415 11.54 -22.74 12.14
CA LEU A 415 12.74 -23.03 11.38
C LEU A 415 12.60 -24.46 10.83
N PRO A 416 12.74 -24.69 9.52
CA PRO A 416 12.63 -26.03 8.97
C PRO A 416 13.63 -26.96 9.67
N SER A 417 13.19 -28.16 10.05
CA SER A 417 14.12 -29.18 10.53
C SER A 417 15.20 -29.41 9.46
N LEU A 418 16.48 -29.37 9.87
CA LEU A 418 17.72 -29.36 9.06
C LEU A 418 17.90 -30.47 8.00
N ALA A 419 16.90 -31.29 7.71
CA ALA A 419 17.06 -32.50 6.93
C ALA A 419 16.88 -32.33 5.39
N HIS A 420 16.31 -31.25 4.86
CA HIS A 420 15.86 -31.27 3.45
C HIS A 420 15.92 -29.94 2.69
N TYR A 421 17.12 -29.40 2.42
CA TYR A 421 17.27 -28.30 1.45
C TYR A 421 18.43 -28.44 0.44
N SER A 422 19.01 -29.63 0.33
CA SER A 422 20.11 -29.89 -0.59
C SER A 422 19.66 -30.63 -1.86
N LEU A 423 18.67 -30.12 -2.62
CA LEU A 423 18.32 -30.63 -3.97
C LEU A 423 17.22 -29.77 -4.63
N ARG A 424 17.49 -28.49 -4.97
CA ARG A 424 16.52 -27.72 -5.79
C ARG A 424 17.06 -26.80 -6.88
N TYR A 425 18.38 -26.67 -7.06
CA TYR A 425 18.92 -25.68 -8.01
C TYR A 425 19.96 -26.22 -8.99
N VAL A 426 19.70 -27.41 -9.53
CA VAL A 426 20.24 -27.82 -10.83
C VAL A 426 19.03 -28.30 -11.63
N PHE A 427 18.77 -27.70 -12.80
CA PHE A 427 17.56 -27.80 -13.64
C PHE A 427 16.43 -26.82 -13.25
N PRO A 428 16.23 -25.71 -14.01
CA PRO A 428 15.75 -25.82 -15.40
C PRO A 428 16.26 -24.69 -16.34
N ALA A 429 17.56 -24.58 -16.60
CA ALA A 429 18.06 -23.75 -17.70
C ALA A 429 17.86 -24.41 -19.09
N ALA A 430 17.57 -25.72 -19.12
CA ALA A 430 17.49 -26.51 -20.35
C ALA A 430 16.09 -26.61 -20.98
N VAL A 431 15.02 -26.24 -20.25
CA VAL A 431 13.63 -26.40 -20.73
C VAL A 431 13.15 -25.19 -21.53
N ILE A 432 13.70 -24.01 -21.26
CA ILE A 432 13.35 -22.77 -21.97
C ILE A 432 13.89 -22.78 -23.42
N ALA A 433 14.98 -23.51 -23.70
CA ALA A 433 15.52 -23.66 -25.05
C ALA A 433 14.67 -24.58 -25.96
N ALA A 434 13.79 -25.42 -25.40
CA ALA A 434 13.00 -26.36 -26.18
C ALA A 434 11.64 -25.79 -26.64
N CYS A 435 11.09 -24.80 -25.95
CA CYS A 435 9.79 -24.21 -26.29
C CYS A 435 9.85 -23.18 -27.42
N VAL A 436 11.04 -22.67 -27.77
CA VAL A 436 11.21 -21.65 -28.83
C VAL A 436 11.24 -22.27 -30.24
N LEU A 437 11.32 -23.60 -30.37
CA LEU A 437 11.42 -24.28 -31.67
C LEU A 437 10.11 -24.92 -32.19
N VAL A 438 8.99 -24.81 -31.47
CA VAL A 438 7.72 -25.49 -31.83
C VAL A 438 6.62 -24.53 -32.33
N LEU A 439 6.82 -23.21 -32.27
CA LEU A 439 5.84 -22.22 -32.76
C LEU A 439 6.18 -21.59 -34.12
N ALA A 440 7.19 -22.11 -34.83
CA ALA A 440 7.49 -21.72 -36.19
C ALA A 440 6.91 -22.73 -37.19
N GLY A 441 5.64 -22.54 -37.56
CA GLY A 441 5.16 -22.97 -38.87
C GLY A 441 3.84 -23.74 -38.88
N VAL A 442 2.73 -23.03 -39.06
CA VAL A 442 1.69 -23.39 -40.06
C VAL A 442 1.01 -22.08 -40.50
N ASN A 443 0.78 -21.94 -41.81
CA ASN A 443 0.25 -20.74 -42.47
C ASN A 443 -0.92 -21.13 -43.40
N LEU A 444 -1.87 -20.19 -43.58
CA LEU A 444 -2.86 -19.98 -44.67
C LEU A 444 -4.21 -20.76 -44.66
N PRO A 445 -5.25 -20.34 -45.43
CA PRO A 445 -5.88 -19.00 -45.59
C PRO A 445 -7.45 -19.02 -45.75
N GLY A 446 -8.11 -17.84 -45.85
CA GLY A 446 -9.22 -17.62 -46.82
C GLY A 446 -10.66 -17.28 -46.33
N LEU A 447 -11.07 -16.03 -46.58
CA LEU A 447 -12.40 -15.36 -46.57
C LEU A 447 -13.42 -15.93 -47.61
N PRO A 448 -14.76 -15.61 -47.67
CA PRO A 448 -15.29 -14.21 -47.74
C PRO A 448 -16.78 -13.85 -47.37
N LEU A 449 -16.99 -12.51 -47.22
CA LEU A 449 -18.11 -11.62 -47.65
C LEU A 449 -19.49 -11.47 -46.92
N PHE A 450 -19.78 -10.19 -46.62
CA PHE A 450 -20.98 -9.35 -46.28
C PHE A 450 -22.35 -9.70 -46.93
N PRO A 451 -23.54 -9.12 -46.54
CA PRO A 451 -23.79 -7.70 -46.17
C PRO A 451 -24.99 -7.27 -45.23
N GLN A 452 -24.89 -5.99 -44.79
CA GLN A 452 -25.87 -4.88 -44.60
C GLN A 452 -27.19 -4.96 -43.76
N SER A 453 -27.31 -3.94 -42.86
CA SER A 453 -28.43 -3.17 -42.23
C SER A 453 -29.89 -3.32 -42.73
N PRO A 454 -30.96 -2.93 -41.96
CA PRO A 454 -31.14 -1.55 -41.43
C PRO A 454 -31.92 -1.37 -40.08
N ALA A 455 -31.91 -0.13 -39.55
CA ALA A 455 -32.90 0.45 -38.61
C ALA A 455 -34.12 0.99 -39.40
N PRO A 456 -35.31 1.24 -38.81
CA PRO A 456 -35.63 2.52 -38.10
C PRO A 456 -36.59 2.27 -36.89
N GLU A 457 -36.98 3.21 -36.00
CA GLU A 457 -37.82 4.39 -36.24
C GLU A 457 -37.84 5.37 -35.05
N THR A 458 -38.00 6.62 -35.44
CA THR A 458 -38.18 7.85 -34.68
C THR A 458 -39.65 7.99 -34.24
N THR A 459 -39.91 8.44 -33.02
CA THR A 459 -41.21 9.06 -32.65
C THR A 459 -40.97 10.46 -32.09
N THR A 460 -41.37 11.43 -32.89
CA THR A 460 -41.56 12.83 -32.56
C THR A 460 -42.83 13.01 -31.73
N THR A 461 -42.74 13.72 -30.60
CA THR A 461 -43.87 14.44 -30.02
C THR A 461 -43.40 15.84 -29.63
N THR A 462 -43.76 16.81 -30.47
CA THR A 462 -43.90 18.22 -30.14
C THR A 462 -45.22 18.42 -29.40
N ASP A 463 -45.23 19.09 -28.24
CA ASP A 463 -46.02 20.32 -28.04
C ASP A 463 -45.74 20.97 -26.67
N GLY A 464 -45.97 22.28 -26.58
CA GLY A 464 -46.38 22.90 -25.32
C GLY A 464 -45.40 23.81 -24.60
N ARG A 465 -44.93 24.87 -25.27
CA ARG A 465 -44.32 26.05 -24.62
C ARG A 465 -45.39 26.78 -23.81
N ALA A 466 -45.43 26.58 -22.49
CA ALA A 466 -46.16 27.45 -21.55
C ALA A 466 -45.14 28.30 -20.77
N GLY A 467 -45.04 29.58 -21.15
CA GLY A 467 -44.24 30.57 -20.45
C GLY A 467 -44.79 30.83 -19.04
N GLY A 468 -44.11 30.31 -18.03
CA GLY A 468 -44.18 30.79 -16.66
C GLY A 468 -42.96 31.66 -16.37
N ARG A 469 -43.17 32.86 -15.85
CA ARG A 469 -42.12 33.77 -15.37
C ARG A 469 -41.14 32.99 -14.48
N ARG A 470 -39.88 32.84 -14.90
CA ARG A 470 -38.80 32.38 -14.02
C ARG A 470 -38.64 33.45 -12.93
N ASN A 471 -39.15 33.17 -11.73
CA ASN A 471 -38.62 33.82 -10.55
C ASN A 471 -37.16 33.42 -10.49
N ASP A 472 -36.27 34.38 -10.70
CA ASP A 472 -34.82 34.17 -10.73
C ASP A 472 -34.39 33.78 -9.30
N CYS A 473 -34.28 32.47 -9.07
CA CYS A 473 -33.90 31.90 -7.78
C CYS A 473 -32.39 31.81 -7.75
N ASP A 474 -31.76 32.62 -6.90
CA ASP A 474 -30.35 32.46 -6.60
C ASP A 474 -30.18 31.38 -5.52
N ILE A 475 -29.86 30.16 -5.94
CA ILE A 475 -29.66 29.00 -5.05
C ILE A 475 -28.46 29.18 -4.10
N PHE A 476 -27.60 30.18 -4.32
CA PHE A 476 -26.39 30.43 -3.54
C PHE A 476 -26.59 31.46 -2.42
N LYS A 477 -27.76 32.12 -2.36
CA LYS A 477 -28.15 33.06 -1.30
C LYS A 477 -29.25 32.44 -0.46
N GLY A 478 -29.04 32.40 0.86
CA GLY A 478 -29.89 31.59 1.73
C GLY A 478 -29.43 31.49 3.16
N GLU A 479 -30.03 30.57 3.89
CA GLU A 479 -29.72 30.29 5.29
C GLU A 479 -29.76 28.79 5.57
N TRP A 480 -28.99 28.36 6.56
CA TRP A 480 -29.05 26.98 7.04
C TRP A 480 -30.25 26.80 7.96
N VAL A 481 -31.05 25.76 7.67
CA VAL A 481 -32.20 25.40 8.48
C VAL A 481 -32.03 23.98 9.05
N PRO A 482 -32.49 23.74 10.28
CA PRO A 482 -32.41 22.41 10.87
C PRO A 482 -33.30 21.43 10.11
N GLU A 483 -32.81 20.22 9.92
CA GLU A 483 -33.60 19.09 9.46
C GLU A 483 -34.30 18.39 10.63
N PRO A 484 -35.43 17.69 10.38
CA PRO A 484 -36.08 16.86 11.40
C PRO A 484 -35.11 15.86 12.04
N ASP A 485 -35.27 15.64 13.34
CA ASP A 485 -34.30 14.88 14.15
C ASP A 485 -34.12 13.41 13.76
N ASP A 486 -35.06 12.87 13.00
CA ASP A 486 -35.11 11.51 12.45
C ASP A 486 -34.52 11.38 11.04
N THR A 487 -34.09 12.49 10.42
CA THR A 487 -33.48 12.47 9.08
C THR A 487 -32.04 11.92 9.20
N PRO A 488 -31.74 10.74 8.62
CA PRO A 488 -30.39 10.19 8.65
C PRO A 488 -29.46 10.99 7.72
N PRO A 489 -28.15 11.02 7.99
CA PRO A 489 -27.20 11.56 7.03
C PRO A 489 -27.24 10.73 5.73
N PRO A 490 -26.93 11.34 4.57
CA PRO A 490 -27.06 10.68 3.27
C PRO A 490 -26.12 9.46 3.12
N TYR A 491 -25.01 9.46 3.84
CA TYR A 491 -24.08 8.35 3.95
C TYR A 491 -23.40 8.39 5.33
N THR A 492 -22.69 7.32 5.69
CA THR A 492 -21.89 7.22 6.91
C THR A 492 -20.46 6.81 6.57
N SER A 493 -19.57 6.85 7.55
CA SER A 493 -18.21 6.30 7.44
C SER A 493 -18.23 4.83 6.99
N GLU A 494 -19.24 4.06 7.41
CA GLU A 494 -19.40 2.64 7.06
C GLU A 494 -19.96 2.42 5.65
N SER A 495 -20.78 3.33 5.14
CA SER A 495 -21.34 3.21 3.78
C SER A 495 -20.42 3.79 2.70
N CYS A 496 -19.38 4.56 3.09
CA CYS A 496 -18.37 5.10 2.19
C CYS A 496 -16.90 4.93 2.68
N PRO A 497 -16.49 3.75 3.18
CA PRO A 497 -15.27 3.59 3.98
C PRO A 497 -13.98 3.69 3.16
N ALA A 498 -14.03 3.48 1.84
CA ALA A 498 -12.87 3.49 0.95
C ALA A 498 -12.68 4.82 0.19
N THR A 499 -13.54 5.82 0.44
CA THR A 499 -13.55 7.08 -0.33
C THR A 499 -13.43 8.31 0.56
N ILE A 500 -13.97 8.29 1.79
CA ILE A 500 -13.77 9.40 2.72
C ILE A 500 -12.32 9.38 3.20
N HIS A 501 -11.53 10.33 2.72
CA HIS A 501 -10.17 10.54 3.21
C HIS A 501 -10.17 10.80 4.72
N GLY A 502 -9.23 10.19 5.45
CA GLY A 502 -9.16 10.28 6.92
C GLY A 502 -9.11 11.70 7.50
N HIS A 503 -8.73 12.72 6.72
CA HIS A 503 -8.81 14.11 7.20
C HIS A 503 -10.24 14.65 7.35
N TYR A 504 -11.23 14.00 6.74
CA TYR A 504 -12.62 14.47 6.65
C TYR A 504 -13.60 13.57 7.44
N ASP A 505 -13.19 12.38 7.89
CA ASP A 505 -14.07 11.39 8.54
C ASP A 505 -14.26 11.65 10.05
N CYS A 506 -14.88 12.78 10.40
CA CYS A 506 -14.94 13.23 11.78
C CYS A 506 -15.62 12.24 12.74
N ALA A 507 -16.65 11.55 12.27
CA ALA A 507 -17.35 10.54 13.06
C ALA A 507 -16.40 9.38 13.44
N ARG A 508 -15.61 8.90 12.48
CA ARG A 508 -14.63 7.84 12.71
C ARG A 508 -13.51 8.27 13.67
N TYR A 509 -13.10 9.53 13.62
CA TYR A 509 -12.10 10.09 14.56
C TYR A 509 -12.70 10.57 15.89
N GLY A 510 -13.89 10.08 16.24
CA GLY A 510 -14.45 10.23 17.58
C GLY A 510 -15.07 11.59 17.86
N ARG A 511 -15.51 12.33 16.84
CA ARG A 511 -16.28 13.56 17.03
C ARG A 511 -17.58 13.24 17.76
N PRO A 512 -17.80 13.74 18.99
CA PRO A 512 -18.93 13.33 19.80
C PRO A 512 -20.24 14.05 19.44
N ASP A 513 -20.15 15.23 18.83
CA ASP A 513 -21.30 16.03 18.43
C ASP A 513 -21.72 15.72 16.99
N GLY A 514 -22.91 15.12 16.81
CA GLY A 514 -23.49 14.86 15.48
C GLY A 514 -24.42 15.98 14.98
N GLY A 515 -24.56 17.08 15.73
CA GLY A 515 -25.53 18.14 15.44
C GLY A 515 -25.27 18.88 14.12
N PHE A 516 -24.01 18.95 13.67
CA PHE A 516 -23.63 19.60 12.42
C PHE A 516 -24.16 18.86 11.17
N LEU A 517 -24.56 17.59 11.30
CA LEU A 517 -25.14 16.81 10.20
C LEU A 517 -26.60 17.18 9.90
N ARG A 518 -27.29 17.82 10.85
CA ARG A 518 -28.74 18.03 10.84
C ARG A 518 -29.15 19.36 10.20
N TRP A 519 -28.48 19.75 9.14
CA TRP A 519 -28.68 21.05 8.52
C TRP A 519 -28.79 20.91 7.01
N ARG A 520 -29.73 21.66 6.43
CA ARG A 520 -29.87 21.83 4.98
C ARG A 520 -29.81 23.30 4.61
N TRP A 521 -29.25 23.58 3.44
CA TRP A 521 -29.23 24.92 2.87
C TRP A 521 -30.60 25.25 2.26
N ARG A 522 -31.17 26.39 2.64
CA ARG A 522 -32.43 26.88 2.08
C ARG A 522 -32.18 28.19 1.34
N PRO A 523 -32.34 28.23 0.01
CA PRO A 523 -32.26 29.45 -0.76
C PRO A 523 -33.34 30.48 -0.37
N ASP A 524 -33.03 31.76 -0.63
CA ASP A 524 -33.98 32.86 -0.52
C ASP A 524 -35.05 32.78 -1.62
N GLY A 525 -36.15 33.54 -1.48
CA GLY A 525 -37.14 33.69 -2.56
C GLY A 525 -38.09 32.51 -2.78
N GLY A 526 -38.08 31.51 -1.89
CA GLY A 526 -39.07 30.42 -1.86
C GLY A 526 -38.82 29.29 -2.87
N CYS A 527 -37.64 29.24 -3.48
CA CYS A 527 -37.19 28.08 -4.24
C CYS A 527 -36.56 27.02 -3.35
N GLU A 528 -36.64 25.77 -3.79
CA GLU A 528 -36.18 24.62 -3.04
C GLU A 528 -34.89 24.06 -3.65
N LEU A 529 -33.79 24.08 -2.90
CA LEU A 529 -32.60 23.30 -3.24
C LEU A 529 -32.84 21.85 -2.80
N ARG A 530 -32.99 20.95 -3.78
CA ARG A 530 -33.14 19.53 -3.52
C ARG A 530 -31.80 18.89 -3.15
N ARG A 531 -31.86 17.92 -2.23
CA ARG A 531 -30.74 17.01 -1.98
C ARG A 531 -30.36 16.28 -3.27
N LEU A 532 -29.08 15.99 -3.44
CA LEU A 532 -28.57 15.21 -4.57
C LEU A 532 -29.23 13.83 -4.58
N ASP A 533 -29.99 13.54 -5.64
CA ASP A 533 -30.49 12.21 -5.93
C ASP A 533 -29.42 11.45 -6.74
N ALA A 534 -28.77 10.49 -6.09
CA ALA A 534 -27.64 9.77 -6.66
C ALA A 534 -27.98 9.02 -7.95
N ALA A 535 -29.15 8.39 -8.01
CA ALA A 535 -29.60 7.65 -9.18
C ALA A 535 -29.90 8.61 -10.34
N ARG A 536 -30.53 9.75 -10.05
CA ARG A 536 -30.82 10.77 -11.07
C ARG A 536 -29.55 11.45 -11.56
N PHE A 537 -28.59 11.74 -10.68
CA PHE A 537 -27.28 12.29 -11.08
C PHE A 537 -26.55 11.32 -12.00
N LEU A 538 -26.40 10.04 -11.60
CA LEU A 538 -25.73 9.02 -12.41
C LEU A 538 -26.43 8.78 -13.75
N ALA A 539 -27.76 8.84 -13.78
CA ALA A 539 -28.54 8.72 -15.02
C ALA A 539 -28.31 9.92 -15.96
N ALA A 540 -28.35 11.15 -15.42
CA ALA A 540 -28.11 12.38 -16.18
C ALA A 540 -26.66 12.48 -16.70
N MET A 541 -25.70 11.94 -15.94
CA MET A 541 -24.27 11.95 -16.28
C MET A 541 -23.81 10.70 -17.02
N ARG A 542 -24.72 9.82 -17.46
CA ARG A 542 -24.36 8.54 -18.09
C ARG A 542 -23.36 8.71 -19.24
N GLY A 543 -22.25 7.99 -19.15
CA GLY A 543 -21.15 8.04 -20.13
C GLY A 543 -20.30 9.31 -20.08
N ARG A 544 -20.56 10.21 -19.13
CA ARG A 544 -19.85 11.49 -18.97
C ARG A 544 -18.85 11.44 -17.82
N SER A 545 -18.02 12.48 -17.75
CA SER A 545 -16.90 12.57 -16.84
C SER A 545 -16.82 13.92 -16.12
N VAL A 546 -16.45 13.91 -14.85
CA VAL A 546 -16.34 15.09 -13.98
C VAL A 546 -14.91 15.18 -13.42
N ALA A 547 -14.24 16.30 -13.65
CA ALA A 547 -12.93 16.61 -13.08
C ALA A 547 -13.03 17.71 -12.03
N PHE A 548 -12.50 17.47 -10.84
CA PHE A 548 -12.25 18.49 -9.82
C PHE A 548 -10.79 18.94 -9.91
N VAL A 549 -10.56 20.20 -10.26
CA VAL A 549 -9.22 20.78 -10.42
C VAL A 549 -8.99 21.81 -9.34
N GLY A 550 -7.98 21.58 -8.50
CA GLY A 550 -7.77 22.50 -7.38
C GLY A 550 -6.85 22.05 -6.27
N ASP A 551 -7.04 22.73 -5.14
CA ASP A 551 -6.43 22.40 -3.85
C ASP A 551 -7.20 21.30 -3.09
N SER A 552 -6.89 21.13 -1.81
CA SER A 552 -7.48 20.12 -0.96
C SER A 552 -8.99 20.29 -0.73
N LEU A 553 -9.55 21.49 -0.92
CA LEU A 553 -11.00 21.71 -0.83
C LEU A 553 -11.74 21.21 -2.07
N ALA A 554 -11.10 21.27 -3.25
CA ALA A 554 -11.63 20.64 -4.46
C ALA A 554 -11.73 19.11 -4.29
N ARG A 555 -10.68 18.50 -3.70
CA ARG A 555 -10.68 17.08 -3.33
C ARG A 555 -11.72 16.76 -2.25
N ASN A 556 -11.89 17.62 -1.26
CA ASN A 556 -12.91 17.46 -0.21
C ASN A 556 -14.33 17.40 -0.80
N GLN A 557 -14.63 18.25 -1.79
CA GLN A 557 -15.91 18.21 -2.50
C GLN A 557 -16.06 16.94 -3.36
N MET A 558 -14.99 16.54 -4.05
CA MET A 558 -15.00 15.32 -4.86
C MET A 558 -15.30 14.07 -4.00
N HIS A 559 -14.66 13.92 -2.84
CA HIS A 559 -14.95 12.79 -1.93
C HIS A 559 -16.39 12.79 -1.43
N SER A 560 -16.95 13.98 -1.12
CA SER A 560 -18.38 14.11 -0.80
C SER A 560 -19.25 13.63 -1.96
N LEU A 561 -18.95 14.04 -3.20
CA LEU A 561 -19.74 13.64 -4.37
C LEU A 561 -19.71 12.12 -4.56
N VAL A 562 -18.51 11.52 -4.54
CA VAL A 562 -18.37 10.07 -4.73
C VAL A 562 -19.13 9.29 -3.65
N CYS A 563 -19.15 9.77 -2.41
CA CYS A 563 -19.93 9.16 -1.34
C CYS A 563 -21.43 9.34 -1.47
N LEU A 564 -21.90 10.48 -1.97
CA LEU A 564 -23.32 10.66 -2.28
C LEU A 564 -23.75 9.69 -3.39
N LEU A 565 -22.92 9.52 -4.42
CA LEU A 565 -23.20 8.62 -5.55
C LEU A 565 -23.10 7.14 -5.17
N SER A 566 -22.25 6.78 -4.20
CA SER A 566 -22.05 5.38 -3.77
C SER A 566 -23.31 4.72 -3.22
N VAL A 567 -24.27 5.52 -2.77
CA VAL A 567 -25.59 5.08 -2.31
C VAL A 567 -26.40 4.42 -3.44
N ALA A 568 -26.24 4.89 -4.69
CA ALA A 568 -26.92 4.31 -5.85
C ALA A 568 -26.06 3.27 -6.58
N GLU A 569 -24.74 3.46 -6.62
CA GLU A 569 -23.81 2.54 -7.27
C GLU A 569 -22.43 2.62 -6.61
N PRO A 570 -21.83 1.50 -6.18
CA PRO A 570 -20.48 1.53 -5.61
C PRO A 570 -19.43 1.94 -6.65
N PRO A 571 -18.49 2.84 -6.31
CA PRO A 571 -17.42 3.23 -7.22
C PRO A 571 -16.31 2.15 -7.30
N SER A 572 -15.59 2.13 -8.41
CA SER A 572 -14.36 1.36 -8.60
C SER A 572 -13.16 2.30 -8.81
N PRO A 573 -12.01 2.06 -8.15
CA PRO A 573 -10.79 2.80 -8.46
C PRO A 573 -10.27 2.36 -9.84
N SER A 574 -9.98 3.31 -10.74
CA SER A 574 -9.56 2.99 -12.11
C SER A 574 -8.48 3.94 -12.63
N PRO A 575 -7.24 3.47 -12.86
CA PRO A 575 -6.26 4.24 -13.60
C PRO A 575 -6.50 4.11 -15.11
N SER A 576 -7.19 5.08 -15.72
CA SER A 576 -7.25 5.24 -17.19
C SER A 576 -6.05 6.05 -17.69
N PRO A 577 -5.54 5.83 -18.92
CA PRO A 577 -4.51 6.69 -19.53
C PRO A 577 -4.91 8.18 -19.57
N ALA A 578 -6.20 8.46 -19.83
CA ALA A 578 -6.85 9.77 -19.73
C ALA A 578 -6.62 10.48 -18.39
N THR A 579 -6.47 9.68 -17.34
CA THR A 579 -6.43 10.09 -15.94
C THR A 579 -5.08 9.80 -15.30
N ALA A 580 -4.03 9.53 -16.09
CA ALA A 580 -2.71 9.13 -15.58
C ALA A 580 -2.10 10.14 -14.61
N ASN A 581 -2.47 11.42 -14.72
CA ASN A 581 -2.01 12.51 -13.88
C ASN A 581 -3.03 12.95 -12.81
N ALA A 582 -4.19 12.31 -12.74
CA ALA A 582 -5.18 12.57 -11.71
C ALA A 582 -4.71 11.98 -10.38
N SER A 583 -4.93 12.72 -9.30
CA SER A 583 -4.60 12.25 -7.95
C SER A 583 -5.54 11.15 -7.46
N HIS A 584 -6.79 11.18 -7.90
CA HIS A 584 -7.85 10.24 -7.53
C HIS A 584 -8.78 10.04 -8.72
N VAL A 585 -9.23 8.81 -8.95
CA VAL A 585 -10.15 8.46 -10.04
C VAL A 585 -11.11 7.38 -9.58
N TYR A 586 -12.40 7.67 -9.68
CA TYR A 586 -13.49 6.77 -9.35
C TYR A 586 -14.41 6.58 -10.54
N ARG A 587 -14.82 5.33 -10.80
CA ARG A 587 -15.69 4.99 -11.92
C ARG A 587 -16.95 4.28 -11.42
N PHE A 588 -18.09 4.71 -11.93
CA PHE A 588 -19.39 4.06 -11.74
C PHE A 588 -19.71 3.30 -13.03
N ASP A 589 -19.28 2.04 -13.08
CA ASP A 589 -19.23 1.21 -14.30
C ASP A 589 -20.58 1.01 -14.98
N ARG A 590 -21.67 0.85 -14.22
CA ARG A 590 -23.01 0.64 -14.77
C ARG A 590 -23.52 1.88 -15.51
N HIS A 591 -23.14 3.07 -15.07
CA HIS A 591 -23.48 4.32 -15.75
C HIS A 591 -22.35 4.84 -16.65
N GLY A 592 -21.17 4.22 -16.63
CA GLY A 592 -19.99 4.72 -17.34
C GLY A 592 -19.57 6.12 -16.89
N VAL A 593 -19.94 6.54 -15.68
CA VAL A 593 -19.59 7.86 -15.13
C VAL A 593 -18.21 7.80 -14.51
N THR A 594 -17.36 8.80 -14.80
CA THR A 594 -16.02 8.90 -14.21
C THR A 594 -15.91 10.20 -13.41
N VAL A 595 -15.43 10.13 -12.17
CA VAL A 595 -15.15 11.28 -11.32
C VAL A 595 -13.67 11.27 -10.96
N ALA A 596 -12.95 12.34 -11.28
CA ALA A 596 -11.52 12.47 -11.03
C ALA A 596 -11.18 13.76 -10.27
N ALA A 597 -10.08 13.75 -9.51
CA ALA A 597 -9.51 14.96 -8.93
C ALA A 597 -8.06 15.16 -9.36
N PHE A 598 -7.74 16.37 -9.81
CA PHE A 598 -6.39 16.79 -10.16
C PHE A 598 -5.84 17.72 -9.09
N TRP A 599 -4.73 17.31 -8.49
CA TRP A 599 -4.02 18.12 -7.52
C TRP A 599 -3.26 19.26 -8.23
N SER A 600 -3.84 20.45 -8.22
CA SER A 600 -3.24 21.66 -8.76
C SER A 600 -3.61 22.84 -7.85
N PRO A 601 -2.92 22.97 -6.69
CA PRO A 601 -3.34 23.88 -5.62
C PRO A 601 -3.31 25.36 -6.02
N PHE A 602 -2.53 25.72 -7.03
CA PHE A 602 -2.46 27.06 -7.61
C PHE A 602 -3.08 27.15 -9.00
N LEU A 603 -3.68 26.08 -9.53
CA LEU A 603 -4.25 25.92 -10.89
C LEU A 603 -3.25 26.06 -12.06
N VAL A 604 -2.19 26.84 -11.88
CA VAL A 604 -1.09 27.05 -12.83
C VAL A 604 0.11 26.17 -12.51
N ARG A 605 1.05 26.07 -13.45
CA ARG A 605 2.33 25.40 -13.23
C ARG A 605 3.02 26.01 -12.01
N ALA A 606 3.26 25.16 -11.03
CA ALA A 606 3.82 25.51 -9.74
C ALA A 606 4.94 24.53 -9.40
N GLU A 607 6.10 25.08 -9.06
CA GLU A 607 7.28 24.31 -8.66
C GLU A 607 7.68 24.72 -7.25
N PHE A 608 8.04 23.75 -6.42
CA PHE A 608 8.49 24.02 -5.06
C PHE A 608 10.02 24.08 -5.05
N ASP A 609 10.59 25.17 -4.56
CA ASP A 609 12.03 25.38 -4.56
C ASP A 609 12.78 24.61 -3.44
N GLY A 610 12.04 23.95 -2.54
CA GLY A 610 12.59 23.24 -1.38
C GLY A 610 12.93 24.15 -0.18
N GLY A 611 12.83 25.48 -0.33
CA GLY A 611 13.09 26.50 0.68
C GLY A 611 11.84 27.11 1.29
N GLY A 612 10.64 26.60 0.96
CA GLY A 612 9.37 27.10 1.47
C GLY A 612 8.67 28.11 0.56
N ILE A 613 9.23 28.41 -0.62
CA ILE A 613 8.67 29.36 -1.59
C ILE A 613 8.24 28.61 -2.86
N TRP A 614 7.06 28.96 -3.37
CA TRP A 614 6.53 28.39 -4.61
C TRP A 614 6.87 29.25 -5.82
N ALA A 615 7.47 28.67 -6.85
CA ALA A 615 7.62 29.29 -8.16
C ALA A 615 6.35 29.07 -8.99
N LEU A 616 5.58 30.13 -9.23
CA LEU A 616 4.34 30.09 -10.00
C LEU A 616 4.56 30.69 -11.39
N HIS A 617 4.26 29.92 -12.43
CA HIS A 617 4.27 30.38 -13.81
C HIS A 617 2.84 30.79 -14.20
N LEU A 618 2.49 32.06 -13.97
CA LEU A 618 1.10 32.52 -13.96
C LEU A 618 0.41 32.49 -15.33
N ASP A 619 1.18 32.41 -16.42
CA ASP A 619 0.69 32.34 -17.80
C ASP A 619 0.55 30.89 -18.33
N GLU A 620 0.86 29.89 -17.51
CA GLU A 620 0.88 28.48 -17.89
C GLU A 620 -0.04 27.66 -16.96
N ALA A 621 -1.13 27.11 -17.48
CA ALA A 621 -1.94 26.16 -16.73
C ALA A 621 -1.11 24.90 -16.41
N ASP A 622 -1.35 24.28 -15.25
CA ASP A 622 -0.64 23.06 -14.87
C ASP A 622 -0.97 21.93 -15.84
N ALA A 623 0.07 21.44 -16.53
CA ALA A 623 -0.06 20.45 -17.58
C ALA A 623 -0.73 19.16 -17.13
N ARG A 624 -0.65 18.82 -15.83
CA ARG A 624 -1.25 17.59 -15.28
C ARG A 624 -2.75 17.52 -15.50
N TRP A 625 -3.45 18.64 -15.34
CA TRP A 625 -4.89 18.71 -15.55
C TRP A 625 -5.24 19.36 -16.89
N ALA A 626 -4.47 20.36 -17.34
CA ALA A 626 -4.80 21.08 -18.56
C ALA A 626 -4.76 20.18 -19.80
N ALA A 627 -3.82 19.23 -19.87
CA ALA A 627 -3.76 18.26 -20.97
C ALA A 627 -4.95 17.28 -20.95
N ALA A 628 -5.43 16.93 -19.76
CA ALA A 628 -6.55 15.99 -19.59
C ALA A 628 -7.92 16.68 -19.66
N ALA A 629 -8.00 18.00 -19.46
CA ALA A 629 -9.26 18.76 -19.39
C ALA A 629 -10.14 18.58 -20.64
N ALA A 630 -9.52 18.35 -21.79
CA ALA A 630 -10.24 18.10 -23.04
C ALA A 630 -11.08 16.81 -23.01
N GLU A 631 -10.70 15.84 -22.17
CA GLU A 631 -11.36 14.54 -22.05
C GLU A 631 -12.52 14.56 -21.05
N PHE A 632 -12.71 15.67 -20.33
CA PHE A 632 -13.77 15.81 -19.33
C PHE A 632 -14.97 16.62 -19.85
N ASP A 633 -16.16 16.12 -19.53
CA ASP A 633 -17.44 16.78 -19.82
C ASP A 633 -17.72 17.95 -18.88
N VAL A 634 -17.36 17.78 -17.61
CA VAL A 634 -17.53 18.80 -16.56
C VAL A 634 -16.20 19.02 -15.87
N VAL A 635 -15.74 20.26 -15.83
CA VAL A 635 -14.52 20.67 -15.12
C VAL A 635 -14.91 21.65 -14.00
N VAL A 636 -14.78 21.20 -12.75
CA VAL A 636 -14.99 22.02 -11.55
C VAL A 636 -13.66 22.61 -11.10
N VAL A 637 -13.49 23.91 -11.27
CA VAL A 637 -12.28 24.67 -10.87
C VAL A 637 -12.50 25.27 -9.50
N SER A 638 -11.59 24.99 -8.55
CA SER A 638 -11.63 25.52 -7.19
C SER A 638 -10.22 25.73 -6.65
N GLY A 639 -9.95 26.88 -6.03
CA GLY A 639 -8.67 27.11 -5.36
C GLY A 639 -8.64 28.41 -4.57
N GLY A 640 -7.89 28.44 -3.48
CA GLY A 640 -7.69 29.66 -2.70
C GLY A 640 -6.74 29.48 -1.51
N SER A 641 -6.91 28.42 -0.72
CA SER A 641 -6.18 28.24 0.54
C SER A 641 -4.66 28.15 0.37
N TRP A 642 -4.18 27.71 -0.79
CA TRP A 642 -2.74 27.63 -1.07
C TRP A 642 -2.11 28.96 -1.48
N PHE A 643 -2.89 29.93 -1.96
CA PHE A 643 -2.40 31.26 -2.35
C PHE A 643 -1.90 32.11 -1.17
N TYR A 644 -2.17 31.68 0.06
CA TYR A 644 -1.55 32.27 1.27
C TYR A 644 -0.06 31.94 1.38
N ARG A 645 0.44 30.90 0.70
CA ARG A 645 1.85 30.50 0.80
C ARG A 645 2.78 31.52 0.11
N PRO A 646 3.98 31.74 0.69
CA PRO A 646 5.01 32.51 0.02
C PRO A 646 5.30 31.96 -1.38
N SER A 647 5.33 32.85 -2.36
CA SER A 647 5.52 32.48 -3.76
C SER A 647 6.23 33.56 -4.56
N VAL A 648 6.95 33.16 -5.60
CA VAL A 648 7.55 34.02 -6.62
C VAL A 648 6.90 33.74 -7.97
N PHE A 649 6.79 34.77 -8.80
CA PHE A 649 5.99 34.75 -10.01
C PHE A 649 6.86 34.90 -11.24
N TYR A 650 6.62 34.03 -12.23
CA TYR A 650 7.30 34.05 -13.51
C TYR A 650 6.31 34.30 -14.65
N ASP A 651 6.73 35.09 -15.63
CA ASP A 651 6.03 35.23 -16.90
C ASP A 651 6.35 34.08 -17.87
N ARG A 652 5.68 34.05 -19.03
CA ARG A 652 5.92 33.08 -20.11
C ARG A 652 7.38 33.03 -20.61
N ALA A 653 8.17 34.11 -20.46
CA ALA A 653 9.58 34.12 -20.84
C ALA A 653 10.50 33.58 -19.72
N GLY A 654 9.94 33.13 -18.60
CA GLY A 654 10.68 32.67 -17.44
C GLY A 654 11.30 33.82 -16.64
N ARG A 655 10.83 35.05 -16.81
CA ARG A 655 11.35 36.21 -16.07
C ARG A 655 10.59 36.38 -14.77
N LEU A 656 11.31 36.65 -13.68
CA LEU A 656 10.73 36.98 -12.39
C LEU A 656 9.99 38.32 -12.48
N VAL A 657 8.67 38.31 -12.21
CA VAL A 657 7.81 39.49 -12.29
C VAL A 657 7.34 40.01 -10.94
N GLY A 658 7.43 39.20 -9.88
CA GLY A 658 7.09 39.62 -8.53
C GLY A 658 6.98 38.44 -7.56
N CYS A 659 6.38 38.67 -6.41
CA CYS A 659 6.17 37.66 -5.39
C CYS A 659 4.93 37.93 -4.52
N ASN A 660 4.63 37.00 -3.62
CA ASN A 660 3.73 37.16 -2.47
C ASN A 660 4.50 36.79 -1.20
N GLY A 661 4.68 37.74 -0.29
CA GLY A 661 5.34 37.50 1.00
C GLY A 661 6.82 37.10 0.86
N CYS A 662 7.56 37.72 -0.06
CA CYS A 662 9.00 37.50 -0.18
C CYS A 662 9.79 38.63 0.49
N ASP A 663 10.76 38.26 1.34
CA ASP A 663 11.71 39.20 1.96
C ASP A 663 12.93 39.50 1.07
N SER A 664 12.82 39.28 -0.25
CA SER A 664 13.95 39.42 -1.18
C SER A 664 14.16 40.88 -1.59
N PRO A 665 15.36 41.46 -1.38
CA PRO A 665 15.67 42.77 -1.93
C PRO A 665 15.64 42.70 -3.47
N ASN A 666 14.97 43.66 -4.10
CA ASN A 666 14.79 43.79 -5.56
C ASN A 666 13.66 42.95 -6.22
N VAL A 667 12.73 42.38 -5.44
CA VAL A 667 11.52 41.74 -5.99
C VAL A 667 10.28 42.45 -5.46
N THR A 668 9.37 42.87 -6.33
CA THR A 668 8.14 43.53 -5.90
C THR A 668 7.15 42.51 -5.35
N ASP A 669 6.70 42.73 -4.11
CA ASP A 669 5.56 42.00 -3.55
C ASP A 669 4.27 42.48 -4.23
N LEU A 670 3.78 41.67 -5.17
CA LEU A 670 2.53 41.88 -5.89
C LEU A 670 1.34 41.29 -5.14
N THR A 671 1.58 40.65 -4.00
CA THR A 671 0.63 39.97 -3.12
C THR A 671 -0.06 38.78 -3.77
N LEU A 672 -0.70 37.95 -2.94
CA LEU A 672 -1.52 36.82 -3.41
C LEU A 672 -2.64 37.23 -4.37
N ARG A 673 -3.06 38.50 -4.37
CA ARG A 673 -4.15 39.00 -5.23
C ARG A 673 -3.74 38.92 -6.70
N PHE A 674 -2.49 39.27 -6.98
CA PHE A 674 -1.94 39.24 -8.33
C PHE A 674 -1.88 37.81 -8.87
N SER A 675 -1.32 36.89 -8.09
CA SER A 675 -1.21 35.48 -8.50
C SER A 675 -2.56 34.79 -8.61
N LEU A 676 -3.49 35.02 -7.66
CA LEU A 676 -4.83 34.45 -7.73
C LEU A 676 -5.57 34.89 -9.00
N ARG A 677 -5.54 36.18 -9.31
CA ARG A 677 -6.18 36.73 -10.50
C ARG A 677 -5.61 36.13 -11.78
N ALA A 678 -4.29 36.12 -11.90
CA ALA A 678 -3.63 35.58 -13.08
C ALA A 678 -3.87 34.06 -13.22
N ALA A 679 -3.84 33.32 -12.11
CA ALA A 679 -4.08 31.89 -12.11
C ALA A 679 -5.50 31.53 -12.53
N PHE A 680 -6.53 32.19 -12.00
CA PHE A 680 -7.91 31.96 -12.41
C PHE A 680 -8.13 32.34 -13.88
N ARG A 681 -7.55 33.45 -14.35
CA ARG A 681 -7.60 33.83 -15.76
C ARG A 681 -7.04 32.74 -16.68
N THR A 682 -5.85 32.25 -16.34
CA THR A 682 -5.15 31.22 -17.11
C THR A 682 -5.89 29.88 -17.05
N ALA A 683 -6.35 29.47 -15.86
CA ALA A 683 -7.10 28.24 -15.67
C ALA A 683 -8.44 28.25 -16.42
N LEU A 684 -9.20 29.33 -16.36
CA LEU A 684 -10.48 29.43 -17.08
C LEU A 684 -10.29 29.41 -18.59
N ARG A 685 -9.25 30.08 -19.10
CA ARG A 685 -8.88 29.98 -20.51
C ARG A 685 -8.54 28.54 -20.89
N ALA A 686 -7.72 27.86 -20.10
CA ALA A 686 -7.32 26.48 -20.37
C ALA A 686 -8.51 25.49 -20.30
N ALA A 687 -9.38 25.62 -19.30
CA ALA A 687 -10.56 24.77 -19.12
C ALA A 687 -11.61 24.98 -20.25
N ALA A 688 -11.76 26.22 -20.73
CA ALA A 688 -12.64 26.54 -21.85
C ALA A 688 -12.02 26.15 -23.22
N SER A 689 -10.69 26.12 -23.33
CA SER A 689 -9.99 25.75 -24.56
C SER A 689 -10.07 24.24 -24.86
N GLY A 690 -10.09 23.86 -26.13
CA GLY A 690 -10.05 22.44 -26.54
C GLY A 690 -11.40 21.71 -26.42
N ALA A 691 -12.52 22.42 -26.26
CA ALA A 691 -13.82 21.83 -26.57
C ALA A 691 -13.90 21.66 -28.10
N ALA A 692 -14.16 20.45 -28.58
CA ALA A 692 -14.54 20.29 -29.98
C ALA A 692 -15.77 21.16 -30.24
N ALA A 693 -15.92 21.69 -31.46
CA ALA A 693 -17.06 22.56 -31.82
C ALA A 693 -18.43 21.91 -31.53
N ASP A 694 -18.45 20.59 -31.37
CA ASP A 694 -19.64 19.76 -31.17
C ASP A 694 -19.77 19.21 -29.74
N ALA A 695 -18.81 19.49 -28.83
CA ALA A 695 -18.77 18.95 -27.47
C ALA A 695 -19.21 20.00 -26.44
N GLU A 696 -20.37 19.77 -25.81
CA GLU A 696 -20.94 20.63 -24.75
C GLU A 696 -20.21 20.41 -23.41
N ARG A 697 -18.97 20.93 -23.30
CA ARG A 697 -18.22 20.95 -22.03
C ARG A 697 -18.79 22.00 -21.11
N THR A 698 -18.96 21.66 -19.83
CA THR A 698 -19.33 22.60 -18.77
C THR A 698 -18.12 22.88 -17.88
N VAL A 699 -17.82 24.16 -17.64
CA VAL A 699 -16.79 24.58 -16.69
C VAL A 699 -17.47 25.29 -15.52
N VAL A 700 -17.32 24.73 -14.32
CA VAL A 700 -17.92 25.25 -13.09
C VAL A 700 -16.83 25.88 -12.23
N VAL A 701 -17.02 27.13 -11.81
CA VAL A 701 -16.14 27.79 -10.82
C VAL A 701 -16.79 27.70 -9.45
N ARG A 702 -16.14 27.01 -8.51
CA ARG A 702 -16.54 27.08 -7.10
C ARG A 702 -15.78 28.20 -6.42
N THR A 703 -16.50 29.14 -5.82
CA THR A 703 -15.89 30.21 -5.03
C THR A 703 -15.28 29.69 -3.72
N ILE A 704 -14.46 30.53 -3.08
CA ILE A 704 -13.71 30.19 -1.87
C ILE A 704 -14.62 29.68 -0.74
N SER A 705 -14.17 28.63 -0.07
CA SER A 705 -14.73 28.23 1.22
C SER A 705 -13.85 28.80 2.31
N PRO A 706 -14.38 29.65 3.21
CA PRO A 706 -13.58 30.28 4.24
C PRO A 706 -13.14 29.29 5.32
N SER A 707 -12.12 29.71 6.07
CA SER A 707 -11.70 29.03 7.30
C SER A 707 -12.40 29.61 8.53
N HIS A 708 -12.54 28.82 9.59
CA HIS A 708 -13.26 29.23 10.81
C HIS A 708 -12.41 29.18 12.09
N TYR A 709 -11.21 29.75 12.06
CA TYR A 709 -10.37 29.84 13.26
C TYR A 709 -10.91 30.86 14.28
N GLU A 710 -11.03 30.42 15.53
CA GLU A 710 -11.29 31.24 16.71
C GLU A 710 -10.11 31.16 17.69
N ASN A 711 -9.89 32.24 18.46
CA ASN A 711 -8.87 32.31 19.51
C ASN A 711 -7.42 32.02 19.08
N GLY A 712 -7.12 32.15 17.79
CA GLY A 712 -5.79 31.96 17.24
C GLY A 712 -5.84 31.84 15.71
N THR A 713 -4.69 31.53 15.12
CA THR A 713 -4.53 31.28 13.69
C THR A 713 -4.23 29.80 13.43
N TRP A 714 -4.16 29.42 12.16
CA TRP A 714 -3.89 28.05 11.72
C TRP A 714 -2.54 27.48 12.19
N ASP A 715 -1.57 28.37 12.41
CA ASP A 715 -0.19 28.13 12.86
C ASP A 715 0.03 28.44 14.35
N GLY A 716 -1.03 28.82 15.07
CA GLY A 716 -1.04 29.03 16.51
C GLY A 716 -2.05 28.11 17.21
N ASP A 717 -2.61 28.59 18.32
CA ASP A 717 -3.57 27.83 19.14
C ASP A 717 -5.04 27.98 18.66
N GLY A 718 -5.25 28.33 17.39
CA GLY A 718 -6.60 28.55 16.85
C GLY A 718 -7.41 27.25 16.74
N ASP A 719 -8.72 27.33 16.97
CA ASP A 719 -9.65 26.19 16.88
C ASP A 719 -11.05 26.62 16.37
N CYS A 720 -11.87 25.65 15.97
CA CYS A 720 -13.23 25.81 15.44
C CYS A 720 -14.17 24.94 16.27
N VAL A 721 -14.48 25.40 17.50
CA VAL A 721 -15.17 24.59 18.52
C VAL A 721 -16.69 24.70 18.46
N ARG A 722 -17.24 25.46 17.50
CA ARG A 722 -18.69 25.62 17.38
C ARG A 722 -19.34 24.30 16.99
N THR A 723 -20.56 24.10 17.46
CA THR A 723 -21.34 22.87 17.22
C THR A 723 -22.66 23.15 16.50
N ARG A 724 -22.88 24.42 16.10
CA ARG A 724 -24.03 24.87 15.34
C ARG A 724 -23.63 25.94 14.31
N PRO A 725 -24.35 26.04 13.18
CA PRO A 725 -24.22 27.14 12.23
C PRO A 725 -24.41 28.49 12.91
N VAL A 726 -23.81 29.51 12.31
CA VAL A 726 -24.08 30.90 12.67
C VAL A 726 -25.13 31.48 11.73
N ARG A 727 -25.78 32.57 12.13
CA ARG A 727 -26.71 33.26 11.23
C ARG A 727 -25.96 34.01 10.14
N ARG A 728 -26.66 34.33 9.06
CA ARG A 728 -26.16 35.21 8.01
C ARG A 728 -25.61 36.51 8.63
N GLY A 729 -24.37 36.85 8.26
CA GLY A 729 -23.68 38.05 8.74
C GLY A 729 -23.03 37.94 10.12
N GLU A 730 -23.24 36.86 10.88
CA GLU A 730 -22.56 36.65 12.17
C GLU A 730 -21.10 36.22 11.98
N TRP A 731 -20.77 35.51 10.89
CA TRP A 731 -19.37 35.26 10.51
C TRP A 731 -18.93 36.20 9.40
N GLY A 732 -17.86 36.97 9.68
CA GLY A 732 -17.27 37.87 8.72
C GLY A 732 -16.07 37.22 8.03
N LEU A 733 -16.12 37.12 6.70
CA LEU A 733 -14.93 36.83 5.89
C LEU A 733 -13.81 37.83 6.22
N SER A 734 -12.58 37.35 6.32
CA SER A 734 -11.41 38.22 6.43
C SER A 734 -11.29 39.15 5.21
N PRO A 735 -10.60 40.30 5.31
CA PRO A 735 -10.37 41.18 4.16
C PRO A 735 -9.73 40.45 2.97
N THR A 736 -8.86 39.47 3.24
CA THR A 736 -8.25 38.63 2.22
C THR A 736 -9.26 37.70 1.57
N GLU A 737 -10.07 36.98 2.35
CA GLU A 737 -11.09 36.06 1.79
C GLU A 737 -12.15 36.80 0.96
N LYS A 738 -12.59 38.00 1.40
CA LYS A 738 -13.48 38.86 0.61
C LYS A 738 -12.88 39.22 -0.75
N GLU A 739 -11.59 39.52 -0.75
CA GLU A 739 -10.87 39.86 -1.98
C GLU A 739 -10.70 38.63 -2.89
N MET A 740 -10.38 37.46 -2.32
CA MET A 740 -10.29 36.22 -3.08
C MET A 740 -11.62 35.88 -3.75
N HIS A 741 -12.72 35.95 -3.00
CA HIS A 741 -14.08 35.77 -3.52
C HIS A 741 -14.37 36.74 -4.68
N ARG A 742 -14.11 38.04 -4.48
CA ARG A 742 -14.29 39.06 -5.52
C ARG A 742 -13.48 38.74 -6.79
N ILE A 743 -12.20 38.39 -6.66
CA ILE A 743 -11.34 38.05 -7.81
C ILE A 743 -11.90 36.85 -8.57
N GLN A 744 -12.35 35.81 -7.88
CA GLN A 744 -12.93 34.62 -8.51
C GLN A 744 -14.20 34.95 -9.31
N VAL A 745 -15.08 35.78 -8.75
CA VAL A 745 -16.31 36.24 -9.41
C VAL A 745 -15.99 37.14 -10.61
N GLU A 746 -15.06 38.08 -10.48
CA GLU A 746 -14.66 38.98 -11.57
C GLU A 746 -13.98 38.24 -12.72
N GLU A 747 -13.05 37.31 -12.45
CA GLU A 747 -12.39 36.54 -13.52
C GLU A 747 -13.34 35.52 -14.16
N PHE A 748 -14.34 35.01 -13.42
CA PHE A 748 -15.44 34.27 -14.00
C PHE A 748 -16.27 35.13 -14.96
N ALA A 749 -16.72 36.31 -14.53
CA ALA A 749 -17.51 37.22 -15.36
C ALA A 749 -16.75 37.61 -16.63
N ALA A 750 -15.47 37.98 -16.50
CA ALA A 750 -14.61 38.29 -17.63
C ALA A 750 -14.36 37.08 -18.55
N ALA A 751 -14.39 35.84 -18.03
CA ALA A 751 -14.29 34.64 -18.85
C ALA A 751 -15.61 34.33 -19.57
N ALA A 752 -16.75 34.57 -18.94
CA ALA A 752 -18.07 34.41 -19.54
C ALA A 752 -18.25 35.39 -20.72
N GLU A 753 -17.90 36.67 -20.52
CA GLU A 753 -17.94 37.69 -21.57
C GLU A 753 -17.05 37.33 -22.78
N ARG A 754 -15.82 36.81 -22.53
CA ARG A 754 -14.93 36.33 -23.60
C ARG A 754 -15.42 35.04 -24.27
N GLY A 755 -16.04 34.16 -23.49
CA GLY A 755 -16.52 32.85 -23.94
C GLY A 755 -17.68 32.95 -24.93
N GLU A 756 -18.52 33.98 -24.79
CA GLU A 756 -19.60 34.29 -25.74
C GLU A 756 -19.08 34.65 -27.14
N GLU A 757 -17.81 35.06 -27.27
CA GLU A 757 -17.17 35.44 -28.56
C GLU A 757 -16.24 34.36 -29.15
N GLU A 758 -15.60 33.50 -28.33
CA GLU A 758 -14.48 32.65 -28.78
C GLU A 758 -14.52 31.16 -28.35
N SER A 759 -15.46 30.68 -27.51
CA SER A 759 -15.41 29.31 -26.95
C SER A 759 -16.75 28.56 -26.98
N ALA A 760 -16.71 27.24 -27.17
CA ALA A 760 -17.88 26.35 -27.12
C ALA A 760 -18.25 25.84 -25.70
N ALA A 761 -17.51 26.22 -24.65
CA ALA A 761 -17.74 25.72 -23.29
C ALA A 761 -18.79 26.52 -22.51
N ARG A 762 -19.70 25.84 -21.82
CA ARG A 762 -20.70 26.43 -20.92
C ARG A 762 -20.07 26.77 -19.56
N LEU A 763 -19.92 28.06 -19.26
CA LEU A 763 -19.38 28.53 -17.99
C LEU A 763 -20.49 28.70 -16.94
N MET A 764 -20.25 28.20 -15.73
CA MET A 764 -21.16 28.36 -14.59
C MET A 764 -20.41 28.79 -13.32
N LEU A 765 -21.02 29.67 -12.53
CA LEU A 765 -20.50 30.08 -11.22
C LEU A 765 -21.30 29.38 -10.12
N MET A 766 -20.60 28.68 -9.24
CA MET A 766 -21.14 28.07 -8.02
C MET A 766 -20.67 28.89 -6.82
N ASP A 767 -21.44 29.91 -6.43
CA ASP A 767 -21.05 30.84 -5.36
C ASP A 767 -21.30 30.29 -3.95
N ALA A 768 -20.57 29.24 -3.58
CA ALA A 768 -20.76 28.55 -2.30
C ALA A 768 -20.29 29.36 -1.06
N THR A 769 -19.58 30.48 -1.23
CA THR A 769 -18.90 31.20 -0.15
C THR A 769 -19.83 31.56 1.02
N GLU A 770 -21.03 32.08 0.73
CA GLU A 770 -21.98 32.50 1.77
C GLU A 770 -22.56 31.33 2.56
N ALA A 771 -22.85 30.22 1.90
CA ALA A 771 -23.32 29.01 2.55
C ALA A 771 -22.23 28.42 3.47
N MET A 772 -20.99 28.37 2.98
CA MET A 772 -19.87 27.81 3.75
C MET A 772 -19.45 28.71 4.92
N ALA A 773 -19.53 30.04 4.78
CA ALA A 773 -19.25 30.99 5.88
C ALA A 773 -20.19 30.84 7.08
N GLN A 774 -21.38 30.27 6.89
CA GLN A 774 -22.34 30.06 7.98
C GLN A 774 -22.08 28.77 8.77
N ARG A 775 -21.04 27.99 8.42
CA ARG A 775 -20.82 26.62 8.93
C ARG A 775 -19.53 26.42 9.75
N PRO A 776 -19.18 27.29 10.71
CA PRO A 776 -18.02 27.02 11.59
C PRO A 776 -18.13 25.69 12.35
N ASP A 777 -19.32 25.12 12.46
CA ASP A 777 -19.59 23.84 13.12
C ASP A 777 -19.16 22.61 12.32
N ALA A 778 -19.01 22.68 11.01
CA ALA A 778 -18.83 21.49 10.19
C ALA A 778 -17.35 21.17 9.86
N HIS A 779 -16.41 21.81 10.54
CA HIS A 779 -14.98 21.53 10.41
C HIS A 779 -14.52 20.33 11.24
N PRO A 780 -13.47 19.59 10.81
CA PRO A 780 -12.91 18.50 11.60
C PRO A 780 -12.32 18.94 12.94
N SER A 781 -11.76 20.15 13.03
CA SER A 781 -10.98 20.58 14.20
C SER A 781 -9.89 19.52 14.50
N LYS A 782 -9.98 18.84 15.63
CA LYS A 782 -9.09 17.76 16.05
C LYS A 782 -9.53 16.36 15.60
N TYR A 783 -10.77 16.21 15.15
CA TYR A 783 -11.38 14.92 14.82
C TYR A 783 -11.04 14.54 13.38
N ARG A 784 -9.75 14.29 13.13
CA ARG A 784 -9.21 13.93 11.83
C ARG A 784 -8.00 13.01 11.96
N MET A 785 -7.59 12.41 10.83
CA MET A 785 -6.32 11.69 10.69
C MET A 785 -5.13 12.45 11.31
N TRP A 786 -4.41 11.75 12.18
CA TRP A 786 -3.20 12.21 12.87
C TRP A 786 -2.06 12.54 11.87
N GLN A 787 -1.34 13.63 12.12
CA GLN A 787 -0.07 13.93 11.44
C GLN A 787 1.11 13.73 12.42
N PRO A 788 2.28 13.27 11.96
CA PRO A 788 3.40 12.97 12.83
C PRO A 788 3.94 14.13 13.68
N ASP A 789 4.53 13.73 14.82
CA ASP A 789 4.99 14.40 16.05
C ASP A 789 5.66 15.80 16.03
N ASN A 790 5.72 16.55 14.91
CA ASN A 790 6.41 17.85 14.85
C ASN A 790 5.55 19.05 14.42
N PHE A 791 4.23 18.87 14.28
CA PHE A 791 3.31 20.00 14.23
C PHE A 791 2.55 20.06 15.55
N ASN A 792 2.74 21.14 16.32
CA ASN A 792 1.84 21.49 17.42
C ASN A 792 0.41 21.29 16.92
N VAL A 793 -0.40 20.44 17.58
CA VAL A 793 -1.57 19.76 16.99
C VAL A 793 -2.52 20.74 16.28
N SER A 794 -2.27 20.98 14.99
CA SER A 794 -2.98 22.01 14.23
C SER A 794 -4.43 21.58 14.09
N ARG A 795 -5.35 22.42 14.57
CA ARG A 795 -6.79 22.22 14.40
C ARG A 795 -7.16 22.53 12.95
N ASP A 796 -7.88 21.61 12.33
CA ASP A 796 -8.34 21.81 10.97
C ASP A 796 -9.64 22.60 10.94
N CYS A 797 -9.51 23.90 10.69
CA CYS A 797 -10.64 24.79 10.49
C CYS A 797 -10.72 25.28 9.06
N VAL A 798 -10.16 24.51 8.12
CA VAL A 798 -10.15 24.79 6.68
C VAL A 798 -10.99 23.75 5.94
N HIS A 799 -10.74 22.45 6.17
CA HIS A 799 -11.46 21.35 5.54
C HIS A 799 -12.78 21.04 6.24
N TRP A 800 -13.59 20.15 5.67
CA TRP A 800 -14.96 19.89 6.10
C TRP A 800 -15.17 18.42 6.42
N CYS A 801 -15.88 18.16 7.52
CA CYS A 801 -16.36 16.84 7.86
C CYS A 801 -17.26 16.28 6.75
N LEU A 802 -17.12 14.98 6.48
CA LEU A 802 -17.97 14.20 5.59
C LEU A 802 -18.63 13.04 6.37
N PRO A 803 -19.95 12.83 6.24
CA PRO A 803 -20.94 13.75 5.66
C PRO A 803 -20.96 15.11 6.37
N GLY A 804 -21.50 16.15 5.71
CA GLY A 804 -21.52 17.49 6.30
C GLY A 804 -21.78 18.63 5.30
N ALA A 805 -21.26 19.82 5.61
CA ALA A 805 -21.53 21.04 4.84
C ALA A 805 -21.12 20.94 3.36
N MET A 806 -20.08 20.16 3.05
CA MET A 806 -19.62 19.97 1.67
C MET A 806 -20.63 19.20 0.81
N ASP A 807 -21.53 18.43 1.42
CA ASP A 807 -22.62 17.77 0.69
C ASP A 807 -23.57 18.79 0.05
N ALA A 808 -23.79 19.95 0.70
CA ALA A 808 -24.61 21.02 0.13
C ALA A 808 -23.96 21.67 -1.11
N CYS A 809 -22.62 21.71 -1.21
CA CYS A 809 -21.95 22.10 -2.45
C CYS A 809 -22.27 21.13 -3.59
N ASN A 810 -22.47 19.84 -3.29
CA ASN A 810 -22.87 18.86 -4.28
C ASN A 810 -24.38 18.87 -4.56
N ASP A 811 -25.23 19.24 -3.59
CA ASP A 811 -26.64 19.57 -3.84
C ASP A 811 -26.75 20.74 -4.84
N MET A 812 -25.93 21.79 -4.67
CA MET A 812 -25.83 22.91 -5.61
C MET A 812 -25.32 22.46 -6.99
N LEU A 813 -24.25 21.67 -7.04
CA LEU A 813 -23.69 21.15 -8.29
C LEU A 813 -24.72 20.29 -9.05
N PHE A 814 -25.46 19.43 -8.34
CA PHE A 814 -26.54 18.64 -8.91
C PHE A 814 -27.63 19.53 -9.51
N HIS A 815 -28.08 20.54 -8.77
CA HIS A 815 -29.07 21.48 -9.29
C HIS A 815 -28.55 22.24 -10.52
N MET A 816 -27.28 22.61 -10.57
CA MET A 816 -26.73 23.34 -11.73
C MET A 816 -26.60 22.48 -13.00
N LEU A 817 -26.33 21.18 -12.83
CA LEU A 817 -26.02 20.28 -13.94
C LEU A 817 -27.24 19.46 -14.41
N VAL A 818 -28.22 19.20 -13.53
CA VAL A 818 -29.29 18.21 -13.77
C VAL A 818 -30.71 18.75 -13.60
N GLU A 819 -30.90 19.83 -12.84
CA GLU A 819 -32.20 20.54 -12.72
C GLU A 819 -32.20 21.79 -13.61
#